data_AF-A0A956W7Y3-F1
#
_entry.id   AF-A0A956W7Y3-F1
#
_cell.length_a   1.000
_cell.length_b   1.000
_cell.length_c   1.000
_cell.angle_alpha   90.00
_cell.angle_beta   90.00
_cell.angle_gamma   90.00
#
_symmetry.space_group_name_H-M   'P 1'
#
loop_
_entity.id
_entity.type
_entity.pdbx_description
1 polymer ?
#
loop_
_entity_poly.entity_id
_entity_poly.type
_entity_poly.pdbx_seq_one_letter_code
_entity_poly.pdbx_strand_id
1 'polypeptide(L)'
;MNYVLRTLASIVARRPGLALVGLLLVTVVFAGLAGSLTSETDLTSFSPSTERAVALDDIGETFGGQGEVVQIILEAPEGNILTAEGTAFAQQVAETVRTAAGEYLVGEVNSFANRDTGGALLSQDYDATSETATAGLVVAALDPSLEPLDAQDVAVGIQQAVEALDTPAGIEVIPFSQGILNASLSEGMGADLPRLLGISLLLVLAILAYTYRSVTDLVLGFVGLIVTIVWTYGLAALLGPSYLGITGPLSVEVQLTENSTDSSNLAYYAWDGSTWTRVGSVQLAAGGGSVTGPIPAQSASIAVLRRTALAHSMAMIVGPNETPDPDGLSAASLIVVTAGTLDEGGALQVESAALRSAQQVAGDRPVYLGVSGTVQGDGGSLVDDIVAAAEGQDAGGVYVELQGVSGTQLYTTLAEQLHAAQRQLIVGVPAGGDDDWSGILGIADGLWVQAPLNPTEYYATVESLLSEHGVSDTSKVSIVLDRRSAIVTGDQPVAPITLIEGLTIASSVDFNVDAIGAGSPVTLRTAYLGGSADGQLHWDDAAEAVSFTYTADGTESTIWFQNQYSFGFALQAAARGGFGGVAVRTAAAGGSQPNVWEPVAQFVEEGTVSLLRPYGPYLTPCWEAPDGAIEGQPECWTTETDTTAVVWRAPDEQGAYTVRLVVSEGTTFVGQEVVLRVGETPDNAEPTETPTPEPTETATPEPTEEPTDTPTPEPTEEPTETATPTATATPTATATQTPAPTSTAGPPGPGGN
;
A
#
# COMPACT_ATOMS: atom_id res chain seq x y z
N MET A 1 61.47 -3.52 -3.81
CA MET A 1 60.78 -4.24 -4.92
C MET A 1 61.65 -5.29 -5.63
N ASN A 2 62.78 -4.91 -6.25
CA ASN A 2 63.52 -5.80 -7.18
C ASN A 2 64.14 -7.06 -6.57
N TYR A 3 64.49 -7.05 -5.28
CA TYR A 3 65.05 -8.23 -4.60
C TYR A 3 63.97 -9.31 -4.40
N VAL A 4 62.79 -8.92 -3.89
CA VAL A 4 61.67 -9.85 -3.63
C VAL A 4 61.20 -10.52 -4.92
N LEU A 5 61.01 -9.76 -5.99
CA LEU A 5 60.59 -10.29 -7.30
C LEU A 5 61.63 -11.26 -7.89
N ARG A 6 62.93 -10.95 -7.78
CA ARG A 6 64.00 -11.86 -8.23
C ARG A 6 64.05 -13.14 -7.41
N THR A 7 63.84 -13.05 -6.10
CA THR A 7 63.81 -14.22 -5.21
C THR A 7 62.63 -15.12 -5.55
N LEU A 8 61.42 -14.57 -5.70
CA LEU A 8 60.22 -15.32 -6.11
C LEU A 8 60.41 -15.96 -7.49
N ALA A 9 60.89 -15.20 -8.49
CA ALA A 9 61.17 -15.73 -9.81
C ALA A 9 62.21 -16.86 -9.79
N SER A 10 63.25 -16.75 -8.95
CA SER A 10 64.27 -17.79 -8.81
C SER A 10 63.73 -19.08 -8.17
N ILE A 11 62.77 -18.97 -7.25
CA ILE A 11 62.13 -20.12 -6.59
C ILE A 11 61.25 -20.87 -7.59
N VAL A 12 60.43 -20.14 -8.35
CA VAL A 12 59.55 -20.72 -9.39
C VAL A 12 60.38 -21.36 -10.50
N ALA A 13 61.45 -20.70 -10.96
CA ALA A 13 62.32 -21.22 -12.01
C ALA A 13 63.11 -22.47 -11.59
N ARG A 14 63.49 -22.58 -10.31
CA ARG A 14 64.27 -23.73 -9.81
C ARG A 14 63.42 -24.95 -9.49
N ARG A 15 62.16 -24.76 -9.06
CA ARG A 15 61.25 -25.83 -8.67
C ARG A 15 59.81 -25.57 -9.16
N PRO A 16 59.59 -25.59 -10.49
CA PRO A 16 58.27 -25.26 -11.07
C PRO A 16 57.17 -26.21 -10.59
N GLY A 17 57.48 -27.50 -10.43
CA GLY A 17 56.49 -28.48 -9.94
C GLY A 17 55.97 -28.19 -8.53
N LEU A 18 56.85 -27.78 -7.60
CA LEU A 18 56.41 -27.41 -6.24
C LEU A 18 55.57 -26.13 -6.22
N ALA A 19 55.91 -25.16 -7.08
CA ALA A 19 55.12 -23.94 -7.20
C ALA A 19 53.70 -24.23 -7.73
N LEU A 20 53.57 -25.11 -8.74
CA LEU A 20 52.28 -25.53 -9.27
C LEU A 20 51.46 -26.34 -8.25
N VAL A 21 52.09 -27.24 -7.48
CA VAL A 21 51.41 -27.96 -6.40
C VAL A 21 50.91 -27.00 -5.32
N GLY A 22 51.72 -26.01 -4.93
CA GLY A 22 51.31 -24.99 -3.97
C GLY A 22 50.12 -24.16 -4.47
N LEU A 23 50.17 -23.72 -5.73
CA LEU A 23 49.06 -23.01 -6.38
C LEU A 23 47.77 -23.86 -6.38
N LEU A 24 47.87 -25.14 -6.75
CA LEU A 24 46.73 -26.04 -6.81
C LEU A 24 46.12 -26.27 -5.42
N LEU A 25 46.95 -26.46 -4.39
CA LEU A 25 46.47 -26.60 -3.01
C LEU A 25 45.69 -25.37 -2.54
N VAL A 26 46.23 -24.16 -2.75
CA VAL A 26 45.54 -22.92 -2.38
C VAL A 26 44.24 -22.75 -3.17
N THR A 27 44.25 -23.12 -4.45
CA THR A 27 43.05 -23.06 -5.30
C THR A 27 41.97 -24.03 -4.83
N VAL A 28 42.33 -25.25 -4.41
CA VAL A 28 41.37 -26.23 -3.86
C VAL A 28 40.76 -25.73 -2.55
N VAL A 29 41.56 -25.09 -1.68
CA VAL A 29 41.06 -24.49 -0.43
C VAL A 29 40.06 -23.38 -0.74
N PHE A 30 40.40 -22.44 -1.62
CA PHE A 30 39.47 -21.38 -2.01
C PHE A 30 38.25 -21.88 -2.78
N ALA A 31 38.37 -22.95 -3.56
CA ALA A 31 37.22 -23.59 -4.21
C ALA A 31 36.24 -24.16 -3.18
N GLY A 32 36.75 -24.79 -2.11
CA GLY A 32 35.90 -25.26 -1.01
C GLY A 32 35.17 -24.12 -0.29
N LEU A 33 35.87 -23.00 -0.06
CA LEU A 33 35.28 -21.80 0.54
C LEU A 33 34.28 -21.10 -0.39
N ALA A 34 34.55 -21.05 -1.70
CA ALA A 34 33.64 -20.46 -2.66
C ALA A 34 32.32 -21.24 -2.74
N GLY A 35 32.37 -22.57 -2.58
CA GLY A 35 31.18 -23.42 -2.56
C GLY A 35 30.28 -23.25 -1.33
N SER A 36 30.73 -22.53 -0.30
CA SER A 36 29.89 -22.21 0.87
C SER A 36 29.14 -20.88 0.73
N LEU A 37 29.25 -20.17 -0.41
CA LEU A 37 28.47 -18.97 -0.67
C LEU A 37 27.05 -19.37 -1.10
N THR A 38 26.08 -19.09 -0.25
CA THR A 38 24.66 -19.13 -0.60
C THR A 38 24.29 -17.81 -1.28
N SER A 39 23.75 -17.87 -2.50
CA SER A 39 23.20 -16.70 -3.17
C SER A 39 21.82 -16.41 -2.61
N GLU A 40 21.71 -15.38 -1.80
CA GLU A 40 20.43 -14.87 -1.33
C GLU A 40 19.88 -13.95 -2.43
N THR A 41 18.98 -14.49 -3.27
CA THR A 41 18.28 -13.73 -4.32
C THR A 41 16.91 -13.31 -3.81
N ASP A 42 16.87 -12.66 -2.65
CA ASP A 42 15.66 -12.04 -2.13
C ASP A 42 15.64 -10.55 -2.52
N LEU A 43 14.47 -10.04 -2.91
CA LEU A 43 14.24 -8.62 -3.21
C LEU A 43 14.56 -7.72 -2.00
N THR A 44 14.48 -8.26 -0.78
CA THR A 44 14.86 -7.57 0.47
C THR A 44 16.38 -7.38 0.62
N SER A 45 17.20 -8.26 0.02
CA SER A 45 18.66 -8.25 0.10
C SER A 45 19.32 -7.07 -0.65
N PHE A 46 18.56 -6.35 -1.48
CA PHE A 46 19.04 -5.18 -2.20
C PHE A 46 19.12 -3.92 -1.33
N SER A 47 18.54 -3.91 -0.12
CA SER A 47 18.61 -2.77 0.80
C SER A 47 18.54 -3.12 2.30
N PRO A 48 19.41 -4.01 2.81
CA PRO A 48 19.33 -4.55 4.18
C PRO A 48 19.60 -3.51 5.28
N SER A 49 20.15 -2.34 4.92
CA SER A 49 20.45 -1.26 5.86
C SER A 49 19.41 -0.14 5.87
N THR A 50 18.27 -0.31 5.20
CA THR A 50 17.19 0.67 5.25
C THR A 50 16.30 0.39 6.45
N GLU A 51 15.77 1.46 7.03
CA GLU A 51 14.78 1.37 8.11
C GLU A 51 13.57 0.53 7.72
N ARG A 52 13.18 0.53 6.44
CA ARG A 52 12.12 -0.33 5.89
C ARG A 52 12.46 -1.81 5.94
N ALA A 53 13.70 -2.21 5.61
CA ALA A 53 14.12 -3.61 5.69
C ALA A 53 14.16 -4.10 7.15
N VAL A 54 14.61 -3.23 8.07
CA VAL A 54 14.60 -3.52 9.51
C VAL A 54 13.17 -3.61 10.06
N ALA A 55 12.27 -2.73 9.64
CA ALA A 55 10.86 -2.78 10.03
C ALA A 55 10.15 -4.03 9.50
N LEU A 56 10.43 -4.44 8.26
CA LEU A 56 9.90 -5.69 7.68
C LEU A 56 10.40 -6.94 8.43
N ASP A 57 11.68 -6.96 8.81
CA ASP A 57 12.27 -8.03 9.63
C ASP A 57 11.64 -8.08 11.02
N ASP A 58 11.46 -6.92 11.66
CA ASP A 58 10.80 -6.77 12.97
C ASP A 58 9.32 -7.20 12.94
N ILE A 59 8.60 -6.87 11.84
CA ILE A 59 7.23 -7.34 11.61
C ILE A 59 7.21 -8.87 11.49
N GLY A 60 8.14 -9.47 10.74
CA GLY A 60 8.23 -10.91 10.57
C GLY A 60 8.61 -11.66 11.86
N GLU A 61 9.47 -11.08 12.70
CA GLU A 61 9.87 -11.67 13.98
C GLU A 61 8.75 -11.53 15.05
N THR A 62 8.06 -10.39 15.07
CA THR A 62 7.04 -10.07 16.10
C THR A 62 5.69 -10.71 15.83
N PHE A 63 5.23 -10.70 14.58
CA PHE A 63 3.89 -11.17 14.21
C PHE A 63 3.91 -12.55 13.52
N GLY A 64 5.09 -13.15 13.36
CA GLY A 64 5.33 -14.28 12.47
C GLY A 64 5.56 -13.76 11.04
N GLY A 65 6.42 -14.45 10.28
CA GLY A 65 6.73 -14.07 8.90
C GLY A 65 5.45 -13.88 8.09
N GLN A 66 5.48 -13.01 7.07
CA GLN A 66 4.38 -12.96 6.11
C GLN A 66 4.31 -14.32 5.42
N GLY A 67 3.43 -15.20 5.90
CA GLY A 67 3.21 -16.51 5.32
C GLY A 67 2.89 -16.37 3.84
N GLU A 68 3.36 -17.31 3.02
CA GLU A 68 3.12 -17.22 1.60
C GLU A 68 1.61 -17.34 1.31
N VAL A 69 1.06 -16.32 0.66
CA VAL A 69 -0.36 -16.30 0.25
C VAL A 69 -0.43 -16.65 -1.24
N VAL A 70 -1.11 -17.74 -1.53
CA VAL A 70 -1.42 -18.16 -2.90
C VAL A 70 -2.81 -17.65 -3.26
N GLN A 71 -2.88 -16.83 -4.30
CA GLN A 71 -4.12 -16.28 -4.85
C GLN A 71 -4.37 -16.91 -6.21
N ILE A 72 -5.60 -17.35 -6.44
CA ILE A 72 -6.03 -17.86 -7.73
C ILE A 72 -7.18 -16.99 -8.19
N ILE A 73 -6.92 -16.25 -9.26
CA ILE A 73 -7.89 -15.36 -9.88
C ILE A 73 -8.67 -16.19 -10.90
N LEU A 74 -9.99 -16.14 -10.77
CA LEU A 74 -10.94 -16.73 -11.71
C LEU A 74 -11.66 -15.59 -12.41
N GLU A 75 -11.36 -15.40 -13.69
CA GLU A 75 -11.86 -14.27 -14.48
C GLU A 75 -12.80 -14.77 -15.57
N ALA A 76 -13.92 -14.07 -15.78
CA ALA A 76 -14.85 -14.29 -16.88
C ALA A 76 -14.90 -13.02 -17.76
N PRO A 77 -13.93 -12.81 -18.67
CA PRO A 77 -13.70 -11.51 -19.33
C PRO A 77 -14.92 -10.96 -20.10
N GLU A 78 -15.76 -11.85 -20.64
CA GLU A 78 -16.96 -11.49 -21.40
C GLU A 78 -18.27 -11.80 -20.64
N GLY A 79 -18.20 -12.10 -19.34
CA GLY A 79 -19.31 -12.75 -18.63
C GLY A 79 -19.39 -12.49 -17.13
N ASN A 80 -20.12 -13.37 -16.46
CA ASN A 80 -20.35 -13.31 -15.02
C ASN A 80 -19.75 -14.54 -14.34
N ILE A 81 -18.88 -14.34 -13.36
CA ILE A 81 -18.25 -15.42 -12.59
C ILE A 81 -19.21 -16.03 -11.56
N LEU A 82 -20.28 -15.31 -11.18
CA LEU A 82 -21.30 -15.76 -10.21
C LEU A 82 -22.34 -16.73 -10.81
N THR A 83 -22.06 -17.30 -11.99
CA THR A 83 -22.89 -18.34 -12.58
C THR A 83 -22.80 -19.66 -11.79
N ALA A 84 -23.77 -20.56 -11.98
CA ALA A 84 -23.72 -21.90 -11.37
C ALA A 84 -22.47 -22.70 -11.78
N GLU A 85 -21.97 -22.46 -12.99
CA GLU A 85 -20.74 -23.09 -13.50
C GLU A 85 -19.49 -22.44 -12.89
N GLY A 86 -19.42 -21.11 -12.84
CA GLY A 86 -18.30 -20.38 -12.23
C GLY A 86 -18.15 -20.63 -10.73
N THR A 87 -19.25 -20.66 -9.99
CA THR A 87 -19.24 -20.98 -8.55
C THR A 87 -18.89 -22.44 -8.26
N ALA A 88 -19.36 -23.39 -9.08
CA ALA A 88 -18.98 -24.80 -8.96
C ALA A 88 -17.49 -25.00 -9.27
N PHE A 89 -16.97 -24.31 -10.30
CA PHE A 89 -15.56 -24.36 -10.65
C PHE A 89 -14.69 -23.73 -9.54
N ALA A 90 -15.11 -22.62 -8.95
CA ALA A 90 -14.40 -22.02 -7.82
C ALA A 90 -14.32 -22.95 -6.59
N GLN A 91 -15.36 -23.74 -6.33
CA GLN A 91 -15.33 -24.78 -5.29
C GLN A 91 -14.37 -25.93 -5.64
N GLN A 92 -14.33 -26.33 -6.90
CA GLN A 92 -13.38 -27.34 -7.39
C GLN A 92 -11.93 -26.87 -7.27
N VAL A 93 -11.66 -25.60 -7.62
CA VAL A 93 -10.36 -24.96 -7.44
C VAL A 93 -9.99 -24.94 -5.95
N ALA A 94 -10.89 -24.48 -5.07
CA ALA A 94 -10.62 -24.45 -3.63
C ALA A 94 -10.30 -25.84 -3.04
N GLU A 95 -10.97 -26.90 -3.50
CA GLU A 95 -10.67 -28.27 -3.06
C GLU A 95 -9.34 -28.80 -3.62
N THR A 96 -9.01 -28.43 -4.86
CA THR A 96 -7.73 -28.77 -5.49
C THR A 96 -6.57 -28.12 -4.73
N VAL A 97 -6.73 -26.84 -4.36
CA VAL A 97 -5.77 -26.10 -3.53
C VAL A 97 -5.64 -26.74 -2.16
N ARG A 98 -6.76 -27.10 -1.52
CA ARG A 98 -6.76 -27.80 -0.23
C ARG A 98 -5.98 -29.11 -0.29
N THR A 99 -6.16 -29.87 -1.36
CA THR A 99 -5.49 -31.15 -1.56
C THR A 99 -4.00 -30.99 -1.86
N ALA A 100 -3.64 -30.02 -2.71
CA ALA A 100 -2.26 -29.77 -3.12
C ALA A 100 -1.40 -29.21 -1.97
N ALA A 101 -1.97 -28.29 -1.18
CA ALA A 101 -1.28 -27.68 -0.04
C ALA A 101 -1.26 -28.59 1.20
N GLY A 102 -2.29 -29.43 1.40
CA GLY A 102 -2.29 -30.46 2.44
C GLY A 102 -2.12 -29.91 3.85
N GLU A 103 -1.10 -30.39 4.58
CA GLU A 103 -0.81 -29.97 5.96
C GLU A 103 -0.17 -28.58 6.08
N TYR A 104 0.23 -28.00 4.95
CA TYR A 104 0.94 -26.72 4.89
C TYR A 104 0.00 -25.50 4.88
N LEU A 105 -1.31 -25.68 4.99
CA LEU A 105 -2.29 -24.59 5.04
C LEU A 105 -2.48 -24.03 6.45
N VAL A 106 -2.62 -22.71 6.53
CA VAL A 106 -3.10 -22.01 7.72
C VAL A 106 -4.57 -21.65 7.52
N GLY A 107 -5.43 -22.28 8.31
CA GLY A 107 -6.87 -22.06 8.25
C GLY A 107 -7.52 -22.72 7.03
N GLU A 108 -8.66 -22.17 6.61
CA GLU A 108 -9.42 -22.67 5.47
C GLU A 108 -9.09 -21.92 4.17
N VAL A 109 -9.15 -22.63 3.04
CA VAL A 109 -9.09 -22.02 1.72
C VAL A 109 -10.37 -21.19 1.51
N ASN A 110 -10.19 -19.87 1.37
CA ASN A 110 -11.28 -18.95 1.16
C ASN A 110 -11.59 -18.83 -0.33
N SER A 111 -12.86 -18.89 -0.69
CA SER A 111 -13.32 -18.73 -2.06
C SER A 111 -14.44 -17.70 -2.11
N PHE A 112 -14.53 -16.95 -3.21
CA PHE A 112 -15.69 -16.09 -3.47
C PHE A 112 -17.02 -16.88 -3.48
N ALA A 113 -16.98 -18.20 -3.72
CA ALA A 113 -18.14 -19.08 -3.66
C ALA A 113 -18.60 -19.44 -2.23
N ASN A 114 -17.86 -19.03 -1.18
CA ASN A 114 -18.25 -19.23 0.21
C ASN A 114 -19.25 -18.15 0.66
N ARG A 115 -20.31 -18.55 1.37
CA ARG A 115 -21.40 -17.63 1.78
C ARG A 115 -21.00 -16.55 2.78
N ASP A 116 -19.97 -16.80 3.59
CA ASP A 116 -19.60 -15.91 4.70
C ASP A 116 -18.48 -14.92 4.33
N THR A 117 -17.67 -15.23 3.31
CA THR A 117 -16.49 -14.45 2.87
C THR A 117 -16.58 -13.98 1.42
N GLY A 118 -17.64 -14.36 0.69
CA GLY A 118 -17.69 -14.26 -0.76
C GLY A 118 -17.60 -12.84 -1.33
N GLY A 119 -18.28 -11.87 -0.69
CA GLY A 119 -18.35 -10.50 -1.20
C GLY A 119 -17.02 -9.73 -1.20
N ALA A 120 -16.10 -10.06 -0.29
CA ALA A 120 -14.78 -9.41 -0.21
C ALA A 120 -13.75 -10.00 -1.20
N LEU A 121 -14.10 -11.12 -1.84
CA LEU A 121 -13.24 -11.86 -2.76
C LEU A 121 -13.71 -11.72 -4.22
N LEU A 122 -14.66 -10.83 -4.48
CA LEU A 122 -15.13 -10.51 -5.82
C LEU A 122 -14.48 -9.23 -6.32
N SER A 123 -14.46 -9.07 -7.64
CA SER A 123 -14.01 -7.85 -8.30
C SER A 123 -14.90 -6.65 -7.96
N GLN A 124 -14.36 -5.44 -8.13
CA GLN A 124 -15.01 -4.20 -7.69
C GLN A 124 -16.28 -3.85 -8.48
N ASP A 125 -16.48 -4.47 -9.65
CA ASP A 125 -17.70 -4.41 -10.44
C ASP A 125 -18.83 -5.31 -9.91
N TYR A 126 -18.65 -5.93 -8.73
CA TYR A 126 -19.69 -6.71 -8.07
C TYR A 126 -20.95 -5.87 -7.80
N ASP A 127 -22.06 -6.28 -8.39
CA ASP A 127 -23.38 -5.70 -8.13
C ASP A 127 -24.26 -6.70 -7.38
N ALA A 128 -24.56 -6.38 -6.13
CA ALA A 128 -25.40 -7.19 -5.25
C ALA A 128 -26.88 -7.27 -5.71
N THR A 129 -27.33 -6.36 -6.58
CA THR A 129 -28.71 -6.32 -7.08
C THR A 129 -28.90 -7.26 -8.26
N SER A 130 -27.91 -7.33 -9.15
CA SER A 130 -27.93 -8.15 -10.36
C SER A 130 -27.17 -9.47 -10.21
N GLU A 131 -26.47 -9.68 -9.09
CA GLU A 131 -25.63 -10.85 -8.80
C GLU A 131 -24.58 -11.09 -9.90
N THR A 132 -23.92 -10.03 -10.34
CA THR A 132 -22.86 -10.09 -11.36
C THR A 132 -21.52 -9.63 -10.84
N ALA A 133 -20.45 -10.31 -11.24
CA ALA A 133 -19.06 -9.88 -11.10
C ALA A 133 -18.22 -10.49 -12.23
N THR A 134 -17.21 -9.78 -12.71
CA THR A 134 -16.31 -10.26 -13.77
C THR A 134 -15.26 -11.24 -13.24
N ALA A 135 -14.79 -11.08 -12.01
CA ALA A 135 -13.77 -11.95 -11.43
C ALA A 135 -14.01 -12.27 -9.95
N GLY A 136 -13.41 -13.37 -9.51
CA GLY A 136 -13.43 -13.81 -8.12
C GLY A 136 -12.14 -14.50 -7.72
N LEU A 137 -11.84 -14.45 -6.43
CA LEU A 137 -10.61 -14.98 -5.85
C LEU A 137 -10.85 -16.29 -5.09
N VAL A 138 -9.87 -17.19 -5.20
CA VAL A 138 -9.62 -18.28 -4.25
C VAL A 138 -8.28 -18.03 -3.58
N VAL A 139 -8.27 -17.91 -2.26
CA VAL A 139 -7.09 -17.51 -1.48
C VAL A 139 -6.75 -18.60 -0.47
N ALA A 140 -5.48 -18.98 -0.43
CA ALA A 140 -4.91 -19.92 0.53
C ALA A 140 -3.66 -19.32 1.17
N ALA A 141 -3.59 -19.34 2.51
CA ALA A 141 -2.41 -18.97 3.27
C ALA A 141 -1.62 -20.23 3.63
N LEU A 142 -0.31 -20.21 3.37
CA LEU A 142 0.61 -21.27 3.79
C LEU A 142 1.17 -21.01 5.19
N ASP A 143 1.67 -22.06 5.83
CA ASP A 143 2.29 -21.99 7.15
C ASP A 143 3.50 -21.04 7.14
N PRO A 144 3.48 -19.94 7.92
CA PRO A 144 4.57 -18.97 7.96
C PRO A 144 5.84 -19.53 8.60
N SER A 145 5.81 -20.71 9.22
CA SER A 145 6.99 -21.40 9.77
C SER A 145 7.77 -22.20 8.73
N LEU A 146 7.27 -22.33 7.49
CA LEU A 146 7.98 -22.99 6.40
C LEU A 146 9.24 -22.22 6.01
N GLU A 147 10.28 -22.96 5.62
CA GLU A 147 11.43 -22.33 4.98
C GLU A 147 10.97 -21.70 3.64
N PRO A 148 11.49 -20.53 3.24
CA PRO A 148 11.03 -19.83 2.03
C PRO A 148 11.06 -20.67 0.75
N LEU A 149 12.02 -21.60 0.64
CA LEU A 149 12.13 -22.52 -0.50
C LEU A 149 11.05 -23.61 -0.46
N ASP A 150 10.69 -24.12 0.72
CA ASP A 150 9.64 -25.11 0.88
C ASP A 150 8.25 -24.48 0.60
N ALA A 151 8.04 -23.24 1.07
CA ALA A 151 6.82 -22.49 0.77
C ALA A 151 6.66 -22.24 -0.75
N GLN A 152 7.75 -21.85 -1.42
CA GLN A 152 7.80 -21.70 -2.87
C GLN A 152 7.44 -23.01 -3.59
N ASP A 153 8.04 -24.13 -3.19
CA ASP A 153 7.78 -25.44 -3.80
C ASP A 153 6.30 -25.85 -3.66
N VAL A 154 5.69 -25.59 -2.49
CA VAL A 154 4.25 -25.84 -2.26
C VAL A 154 3.39 -24.94 -3.13
N ALA A 155 3.70 -23.65 -3.25
CA ALA A 155 2.96 -22.71 -4.09
C ALA A 155 3.01 -23.08 -5.58
N VAL A 156 4.17 -23.47 -6.09
CA VAL A 156 4.33 -23.98 -7.46
C VAL A 156 3.56 -25.30 -7.64
N GLY A 157 3.54 -26.17 -6.63
CA GLY A 157 2.73 -27.38 -6.64
C GLY A 157 1.22 -27.10 -6.74
N ILE A 158 0.74 -26.08 -6.03
CA ILE A 158 -0.66 -25.61 -6.12
C ILE A 158 -0.96 -25.08 -7.52
N GLN A 159 -0.07 -24.24 -8.09
CA GLN A 159 -0.22 -23.75 -9.46
C GLN A 159 -0.39 -24.90 -10.45
N GLN A 160 0.52 -25.88 -10.42
CA GLN A 160 0.48 -27.03 -11.34
C GLN A 160 -0.80 -27.86 -11.17
N ALA A 161 -1.29 -28.02 -9.93
CA ALA A 161 -2.52 -28.74 -9.66
C ALA A 161 -3.76 -28.01 -10.20
N VAL A 162 -3.79 -26.68 -10.09
CA VAL A 162 -4.89 -25.84 -10.57
C VAL A 162 -4.88 -25.72 -12.10
N GLU A 163 -3.72 -25.54 -12.72
CA GLU A 163 -3.56 -25.51 -14.18
C GLU A 163 -3.92 -26.85 -14.86
N ALA A 164 -3.87 -27.95 -14.11
CA ALA A 164 -4.27 -29.27 -14.61
C ALA A 164 -5.79 -29.50 -14.62
N LEU A 165 -6.60 -28.57 -14.12
CA LEU A 165 -8.06 -28.68 -14.11
C LEU A 165 -8.66 -28.42 -15.51
N ASP A 166 -9.76 -29.10 -15.81
CA ASP A 166 -10.58 -28.80 -16.99
C ASP A 166 -11.34 -27.48 -16.77
N THR A 167 -10.76 -26.37 -17.22
CA THR A 167 -11.36 -25.04 -17.08
C THR A 167 -12.60 -24.87 -17.97
N PRO A 168 -13.74 -24.39 -17.42
CA PRO A 168 -14.93 -24.07 -18.22
C PRO A 168 -14.67 -23.04 -19.32
N ALA A 169 -15.42 -23.13 -20.41
CA ALA A 169 -15.29 -22.18 -21.51
C ALA A 169 -15.70 -20.75 -21.07
N GLY A 170 -14.83 -19.78 -21.33
CA GLY A 170 -15.05 -18.37 -20.94
C GLY A 170 -14.62 -18.03 -19.52
N ILE A 171 -13.94 -18.95 -18.81
CA ILE A 171 -13.26 -18.67 -17.54
C ILE A 171 -11.76 -18.81 -17.75
N GLU A 172 -10.99 -17.84 -17.27
CA GLU A 172 -9.54 -17.86 -17.22
C GLU A 172 -9.07 -18.05 -15.78
N VAL A 173 -7.97 -18.80 -15.60
CA VAL A 173 -7.41 -19.13 -14.28
C VAL A 173 -5.99 -18.61 -14.20
N ILE A 174 -5.76 -17.71 -13.25
CA ILE A 174 -4.47 -17.06 -13.08
C ILE A 174 -3.99 -17.30 -11.64
N PRO A 175 -3.12 -18.30 -11.41
CA PRO A 175 -2.49 -18.51 -10.11
C PRO A 175 -1.35 -17.51 -9.90
N PHE A 176 -1.29 -16.93 -8.71
CA PHE A 176 -0.31 -15.92 -8.32
C PHE A 176 0.13 -16.09 -6.87
N SER A 177 1.45 -16.08 -6.65
CA SER A 177 2.07 -15.91 -5.34
C SER A 177 3.47 -15.32 -5.52
N GLN A 178 4.06 -14.78 -4.44
CA GLN A 178 5.44 -14.32 -4.47
C GLN A 178 6.42 -15.48 -4.75
N GLY A 179 6.18 -16.68 -4.23
CA GLY A 179 6.98 -17.86 -4.52
C GLY A 179 6.91 -18.29 -5.98
N ILE A 180 5.73 -18.27 -6.61
CA ILE A 180 5.56 -18.57 -8.04
C ILE A 180 6.34 -17.57 -8.92
N LEU A 181 6.24 -16.27 -8.59
CA LEU A 181 6.98 -15.23 -9.30
C LEU A 181 8.50 -15.43 -9.17
N ASN A 182 8.98 -15.66 -7.94
CA ASN A 182 10.40 -15.90 -7.67
C ASN A 182 10.92 -17.17 -8.36
N ALA A 183 10.13 -18.25 -8.37
CA ALA A 183 10.45 -19.48 -9.09
C ALA A 183 10.58 -19.23 -10.60
N SER A 184 9.62 -18.50 -11.19
CA SER A 184 9.62 -18.14 -12.61
C SER A 184 10.84 -17.30 -13.00
N LEU A 185 11.23 -16.32 -12.16
CA LEU A 185 12.43 -15.51 -12.36
C LEU A 185 13.71 -16.35 -12.24
N SER A 186 13.78 -17.21 -11.23
CA SER A 186 14.92 -18.11 -10.98
C SER A 186 15.11 -19.10 -12.12
N GLU A 187 14.03 -19.70 -12.62
CA GLU A 187 14.06 -20.61 -13.77
C GLU A 187 14.54 -19.88 -15.04
N GLY A 188 14.01 -18.68 -15.31
CA GLY A 188 14.45 -17.84 -16.43
C GLY A 188 15.95 -17.51 -16.36
N MET A 189 16.44 -17.05 -15.20
CA MET A 189 17.86 -16.78 -14.98
C MET A 189 18.72 -18.06 -15.13
N GLY A 190 18.26 -19.19 -14.58
CA GLY A 190 18.95 -20.47 -14.65
C GLY A 190 19.04 -21.04 -16.06
N ALA A 191 18.04 -20.81 -16.90
CA ALA A 191 18.03 -21.25 -18.29
C ALA A 191 18.89 -20.34 -19.19
N ASP A 192 18.85 -19.03 -18.98
CA ASP A 192 19.47 -18.06 -19.89
C ASP A 192 20.92 -17.70 -19.54
N LEU A 193 21.28 -17.64 -18.25
CA LEU A 193 22.65 -17.29 -17.84
C LEU A 193 23.70 -18.27 -18.39
N PRO A 194 23.53 -19.61 -18.33
CA PRO A 194 24.50 -20.55 -18.89
C PRO A 194 24.59 -20.44 -20.42
N ARG A 195 23.49 -20.13 -21.10
CA ARG A 195 23.48 -19.91 -22.55
C ARG A 195 24.26 -18.66 -22.92
N LEU A 196 24.00 -17.53 -22.25
CA LEU A 196 24.69 -16.26 -22.48
C LEU A 196 26.18 -16.34 -22.14
N LEU A 197 26.53 -16.92 -20.99
CA LEU A 197 27.93 -17.14 -20.60
C LEU A 197 28.62 -18.12 -21.54
N GLY A 198 27.94 -19.18 -21.98
CA GLY A 198 28.48 -20.15 -22.93
C GLY A 198 28.80 -19.52 -24.29
N ILE A 199 27.88 -18.73 -24.84
CA ILE A 199 28.08 -17.99 -26.10
C ILE A 199 29.21 -16.98 -25.94
N SER A 200 29.21 -16.21 -24.85
CA SER A 200 30.25 -15.22 -24.56
C SER A 200 31.62 -15.86 -24.40
N LEU A 201 31.71 -17.00 -23.70
CA LEU A 201 32.93 -17.77 -23.53
C LEU A 201 33.45 -18.27 -24.88
N LEU A 202 32.59 -18.83 -25.73
CA LEU A 202 32.98 -19.27 -27.07
C LEU A 202 33.53 -18.11 -27.91
N LEU A 203 32.89 -16.95 -27.84
CA LEU A 203 33.33 -15.75 -28.54
C LEU A 203 34.68 -15.24 -28.00
N VAL A 204 34.85 -15.19 -26.68
CA VAL A 204 36.12 -14.82 -26.05
C VAL A 204 37.22 -15.80 -26.43
N LEU A 205 36.97 -17.11 -26.37
CA LEU A 205 37.93 -18.13 -26.79
C LEU A 205 38.27 -18.01 -28.28
N ALA A 206 37.31 -17.67 -29.15
CA ALA A 206 37.55 -17.44 -30.56
C ALA A 206 38.45 -16.20 -30.80
N ILE A 207 38.20 -15.09 -30.09
CA ILE A 207 39.03 -13.88 -30.15
C ILE A 207 40.44 -14.15 -29.62
N LEU A 208 40.56 -14.85 -28.49
CA LEU A 208 41.85 -15.21 -27.90
C LEU A 208 42.62 -16.18 -28.81
N ALA A 209 41.95 -17.18 -29.40
CA ALA A 209 42.56 -18.09 -30.36
C ALA A 209 43.07 -17.35 -31.61
N TYR A 210 42.29 -16.38 -32.11
CA TYR A 210 42.70 -15.51 -33.22
C TYR A 210 43.92 -14.63 -32.85
N THR A 211 43.94 -14.09 -31.63
CA THR A 211 44.98 -13.17 -31.14
C THR A 211 46.29 -13.88 -30.82
N TYR A 212 46.24 -14.98 -30.06
CA TYR A 212 47.43 -15.70 -29.58
C TYR A 212 47.93 -16.77 -30.56
N ARG A 213 47.08 -17.26 -31.48
CA ARG A 213 47.42 -18.28 -32.50
C ARG A 213 48.06 -19.56 -31.96
N SER A 214 47.94 -19.81 -30.65
CA SER A 214 48.58 -20.91 -29.91
C SER A 214 47.58 -21.47 -28.91
N VAL A 215 47.29 -22.77 -29.01
CA VAL A 215 46.35 -23.47 -28.11
C VAL A 215 46.88 -23.51 -26.69
N THR A 216 48.19 -23.64 -26.51
CA THR A 216 48.82 -23.69 -25.18
C THR A 216 48.67 -22.38 -24.44
N ASP A 217 48.87 -21.24 -25.12
CA ASP A 217 48.76 -19.92 -24.50
C ASP A 217 47.31 -19.59 -24.16
N LEU A 218 46.36 -20.02 -25.02
CA LEU A 218 44.93 -19.93 -24.75
C LEU A 218 44.54 -20.70 -23.48
N VAL A 219 44.94 -21.97 -23.38
CA VAL A 219 44.61 -22.82 -22.23
C VAL A 219 45.25 -22.28 -20.95
N LEU A 220 46.51 -21.82 -21.01
CA LEU A 220 47.19 -21.25 -19.85
C LEU A 220 46.52 -19.95 -19.36
N GLY A 221 46.12 -19.07 -20.28
CA GLY A 221 45.37 -17.85 -19.95
C GLY A 221 44.01 -18.16 -19.33
N PHE A 222 43.29 -19.12 -19.90
CA PHE A 222 41.98 -19.54 -19.42
C PHE A 222 42.04 -20.21 -18.04
N VAL A 223 42.99 -21.11 -17.81
CA VAL A 223 43.22 -21.71 -16.49
C VAL A 223 43.59 -20.64 -15.46
N GLY A 224 44.41 -19.65 -15.85
CA GLY A 224 44.72 -18.50 -15.00
C GLY A 224 43.47 -17.73 -14.58
N LEU A 225 42.58 -17.45 -15.52
CA LEU A 225 41.30 -16.78 -15.24
C LEU A 225 40.42 -17.59 -14.28
N ILE A 226 40.26 -18.90 -14.50
CA ILE A 226 39.48 -19.77 -13.60
C ILE A 226 40.06 -19.72 -12.19
N VAL A 227 41.38 -19.84 -12.04
CA VAL A 227 42.04 -19.76 -10.73
C VAL A 227 41.76 -18.41 -10.07
N THR A 228 41.84 -17.31 -10.81
CA THR A 228 41.52 -15.98 -10.26
C THR A 228 40.06 -15.87 -9.81
N ILE A 229 39.10 -16.36 -10.60
CA ILE A 229 37.68 -16.34 -10.24
C ILE A 229 37.45 -17.12 -8.93
N VAL A 230 37.98 -18.36 -8.86
CA VAL A 230 37.88 -19.20 -7.66
C VAL A 230 38.48 -18.50 -6.44
N TRP A 231 39.62 -17.85 -6.59
CA TRP A 231 40.27 -17.12 -5.50
C TRP A 231 39.47 -15.88 -5.07
N THR A 232 38.90 -15.12 -6.01
CA THR A 232 38.08 -13.95 -5.69
C THR A 232 36.88 -14.35 -4.83
N TYR A 233 36.12 -15.36 -5.25
CA TYR A 233 34.95 -15.84 -4.49
C TYR A 233 35.35 -16.52 -3.17
N GLY A 234 36.39 -17.36 -3.17
CA GLY A 234 36.85 -18.01 -1.95
C GLY A 234 37.44 -17.03 -0.92
N LEU A 235 38.09 -15.97 -1.37
CA LEU A 235 38.58 -14.90 -0.49
C LEU A 235 37.43 -14.03 0.01
N ALA A 236 36.43 -13.73 -0.82
CA ALA A 236 35.22 -13.04 -0.39
C ALA A 236 34.48 -13.83 0.70
N ALA A 237 34.33 -15.15 0.52
CA ALA A 237 33.78 -16.03 1.55
C ALA A 237 34.59 -15.96 2.84
N LEU A 238 35.92 -16.09 2.75
CA LEU A 238 36.81 -16.02 3.92
C LEU A 238 36.72 -14.68 4.67
N LEU A 239 36.57 -13.57 3.96
CA LEU A 239 36.46 -12.22 4.54
C LEU A 239 35.04 -11.90 5.03
N GLY A 240 34.03 -12.62 4.54
CA GLY A 240 32.61 -12.44 4.85
C GLY A 240 32.20 -12.84 6.27
N PRO A 241 30.91 -12.64 6.61
CA PRO A 241 30.37 -12.82 7.96
C PRO A 241 30.46 -14.26 8.48
N SER A 242 30.45 -15.26 7.60
CA SER A 242 30.58 -16.68 8.00
C SER A 242 31.96 -17.05 8.55
N TYR A 243 33.00 -16.23 8.33
CA TYR A 243 34.37 -16.49 8.77
C TYR A 243 35.00 -15.29 9.47
N LEU A 244 35.68 -14.39 8.75
CA LEU A 244 36.46 -13.29 9.36
C LEU A 244 35.63 -12.04 9.69
N GLY A 245 34.44 -11.86 9.10
CA GLY A 245 33.54 -10.72 9.36
C GLY A 245 34.14 -9.35 9.03
N ILE A 246 35.17 -9.29 8.17
CA ILE A 246 35.84 -8.06 7.77
C ILE A 246 35.02 -7.30 6.73
N THR A 247 34.22 -8.03 5.94
CA THR A 247 33.29 -7.47 4.96
C THR A 247 31.85 -7.80 5.37
N GLY A 248 31.00 -6.78 5.55
CA GLY A 248 29.62 -6.88 6.04
C GLY A 248 29.28 -5.76 7.05
N PRO A 249 28.01 -5.63 7.49
CA PRO A 249 27.65 -4.69 8.57
C PRO A 249 28.34 -5.05 9.88
N LEU A 250 28.80 -4.04 10.63
CA LEU A 250 29.42 -4.24 11.95
C LEU A 250 28.33 -4.51 12.98
N SER A 251 28.19 -5.78 13.39
CA SER A 251 27.33 -6.17 14.50
C SER A 251 28.14 -6.23 15.79
N VAL A 252 27.68 -5.53 16.82
CA VAL A 252 28.28 -5.58 18.17
C VAL A 252 27.28 -6.21 19.12
N GLU A 253 27.76 -7.09 19.99
CA GLU A 253 26.99 -7.61 21.13
C GLU A 253 27.33 -6.78 22.38
N VAL A 254 26.31 -6.20 23.02
CA VAL A 254 26.45 -5.42 24.25
C VAL A 254 25.65 -6.10 25.36
N GLN A 255 26.34 -6.43 26.46
CA GLN A 255 25.70 -6.99 27.65
C GLN A 255 24.86 -5.92 28.36
N LEU A 256 23.62 -6.26 28.69
CA LEU A 256 22.71 -5.38 29.43
C LEU A 256 23.08 -5.38 30.91
N THR A 257 22.91 -4.23 31.55
CA THR A 257 23.11 -4.09 33.00
C THR A 257 22.04 -4.85 33.79
N GLU A 258 20.84 -4.97 33.22
CA GLU A 258 19.69 -5.71 33.75
C GLU A 258 19.11 -6.58 32.65
N ASN A 259 18.76 -7.83 32.98
CA ASN A 259 18.12 -8.72 32.01
C ASN A 259 16.72 -8.19 31.67
N SER A 260 16.37 -8.21 30.39
CA SER A 260 15.04 -7.84 29.90
C SER A 260 14.44 -8.95 29.04
N THR A 261 13.14 -9.15 29.11
CA THR A 261 12.38 -9.97 28.14
C THR A 261 11.62 -9.11 27.12
N ASP A 262 11.79 -7.80 27.22
CA ASP A 262 11.07 -6.77 26.48
C ASP A 262 12.06 -5.93 25.69
N SER A 263 11.95 -5.98 24.36
CA SER A 263 12.76 -5.22 23.40
C SER A 263 12.25 -3.80 23.17
N SER A 264 11.05 -3.47 23.64
CA SER A 264 10.44 -2.18 23.34
C SER A 264 11.32 -1.02 23.84
N ASN A 265 11.45 -0.01 22.98
CA ASN A 265 12.17 1.22 23.27
C ASN A 265 13.67 1.03 23.61
N LEU A 266 14.25 -0.15 23.35
CA LEU A 266 15.69 -0.40 23.44
C LEU A 266 16.37 -0.07 22.11
N ALA A 267 17.47 0.67 22.15
CA ALA A 267 18.28 0.97 20.98
C ALA A 267 19.73 1.26 21.36
N TYR A 268 20.62 1.25 20.36
CA TYR A 268 21.95 1.82 20.49
C TYR A 268 21.88 3.34 20.43
N TYR A 269 22.51 3.99 21.40
CA TYR A 269 22.68 5.42 21.47
C TYR A 269 24.16 5.78 21.52
N ALA A 270 24.56 6.81 20.77
CA ALA A 270 25.88 7.40 20.85
C ALA A 270 25.82 8.72 21.63
N TRP A 271 26.90 9.03 22.34
CA TRP A 271 27.06 10.31 23.02
C TRP A 271 27.96 11.22 22.19
N ASP A 272 27.45 12.37 21.77
CA ASP A 272 28.20 13.34 20.95
C ASP A 272 29.00 14.37 21.77
N GLY A 273 28.91 14.31 23.10
CA GLY A 273 29.48 15.29 24.03
C GLY A 273 28.43 16.14 24.75
N SER A 274 27.20 16.18 24.25
CA SER A 274 26.10 16.99 24.78
C SER A 274 24.74 16.28 24.80
N THR A 275 24.47 15.40 23.84
CA THR A 275 23.20 14.68 23.71
C THR A 275 23.39 13.21 23.36
N TRP A 276 22.41 12.39 23.76
CA TRP A 276 22.30 11.00 23.34
C TRP A 276 21.53 10.94 22.03
N THR A 277 22.16 10.46 20.97
CA THR A 277 21.55 10.30 19.65
C THR A 277 21.38 8.82 19.35
N ARG A 278 20.21 8.41 18.82
CA ARG A 278 19.97 7.03 18.43
C ARG A 278 20.82 6.70 17.20
N VAL A 279 21.51 5.56 17.20
CA VAL A 279 22.45 5.16 16.14
C VAL A 279 22.21 3.77 15.56
N GLY A 280 21.31 2.98 16.14
CA GLY A 280 20.95 1.66 15.61
C GLY A 280 19.92 0.94 16.47
N SER A 281 19.16 0.03 15.87
CA SER A 281 18.27 -0.89 16.56
C SER A 281 19.06 -2.01 17.25
N VAL A 282 18.40 -2.70 18.20
CA VAL A 282 19.00 -3.80 18.95
C VAL A 282 18.02 -4.95 19.10
N GLN A 283 18.49 -6.17 18.88
CA GLN A 283 17.79 -7.42 19.14
C GLN A 283 18.29 -8.03 20.45
N LEU A 284 17.37 -8.47 21.31
CA LEU A 284 17.70 -9.15 22.56
C LEU A 284 18.18 -10.58 22.29
N ALA A 285 19.32 -10.95 22.85
CA ALA A 285 19.82 -12.30 22.77
C ALA A 285 18.94 -13.26 23.58
N ALA A 286 18.92 -14.54 23.17
CA ALA A 286 18.20 -15.60 23.87
C ALA A 286 18.65 -15.67 25.35
N GLY A 287 17.74 -15.32 26.27
CA GLY A 287 18.01 -15.24 27.70
C GLY A 287 18.03 -13.81 28.28
N GLY A 288 17.89 -12.79 27.44
CA GLY A 288 17.57 -11.42 27.84
C GLY A 288 18.72 -10.62 28.46
N GLY A 289 19.93 -11.17 28.52
CA GLY A 289 21.10 -10.56 29.17
C GLY A 289 22.01 -9.74 28.26
N SER A 290 21.85 -9.84 26.94
CA SER A 290 22.60 -9.05 25.97
C SER A 290 21.72 -8.63 24.82
N VAL A 291 22.20 -7.64 24.08
CA VAL A 291 21.63 -7.23 22.81
C VAL A 291 22.68 -7.27 21.70
N THR A 292 22.22 -7.49 20.48
CA THR A 292 23.01 -7.51 19.25
C THR A 292 22.35 -6.62 18.22
N GLY A 293 23.11 -5.94 17.37
CA GLY A 293 22.54 -5.13 16.30
C GLY A 293 23.61 -4.42 15.48
N PRO A 294 23.25 -3.93 14.28
CA PRO A 294 24.18 -3.21 13.42
C PRO A 294 24.49 -1.81 13.99
N ILE A 295 25.75 -1.37 13.87
CA ILE A 295 26.17 -0.02 14.27
C ILE A 295 26.97 0.69 13.16
N PRO A 296 26.88 2.04 13.05
CA PRO A 296 27.74 2.81 12.16
C PRO A 296 29.22 2.70 12.56
N ALA A 297 30.10 2.48 11.59
CA ALA A 297 31.54 2.27 11.81
C ALA A 297 32.29 3.45 12.47
N GLN A 298 31.64 4.61 12.67
CA GLN A 298 32.27 5.85 13.15
C GLN A 298 31.92 6.20 14.62
N SER A 299 31.12 5.38 15.31
CA SER A 299 30.64 5.72 16.66
C SER A 299 31.69 5.41 17.74
N ALA A 300 32.26 6.45 18.35
CA ALA A 300 33.34 6.32 19.33
C ALA A 300 32.89 5.86 20.74
N SER A 301 31.60 5.95 21.06
CA SER A 301 31.01 5.53 22.35
C SER A 301 29.54 5.20 22.15
N ILE A 302 29.13 4.00 22.56
CA ILE A 302 27.78 3.47 22.37
C ILE A 302 27.27 2.97 23.72
N ALA A 303 25.99 3.23 24.01
CA ALA A 303 25.25 2.67 25.13
C ALA A 303 23.95 2.04 24.62
N VAL A 304 23.46 1.04 25.35
CA VAL A 304 22.11 0.51 25.14
C VAL A 304 21.21 1.18 26.17
N LEU A 305 20.25 1.96 25.69
CA LEU A 305 19.32 2.70 26.55
C LEU A 305 17.90 2.28 26.24
N ARG A 306 17.08 2.18 27.29
CA ARG A 306 15.63 2.07 27.18
C ARG A 306 15.03 3.45 27.34
N ARG A 307 14.21 3.88 26.37
CA ARG A 307 13.48 5.14 26.49
C ARG A 307 12.29 4.97 27.44
N THR A 308 12.31 5.65 28.58
CA THR A 308 11.28 5.55 29.64
C THR A 308 10.23 6.65 29.60
N ALA A 309 10.41 7.66 28.75
CA ALA A 309 9.45 8.73 28.51
C ALA A 309 9.62 9.27 27.09
N LEU A 310 8.50 9.42 26.38
CA LEU A 310 8.45 10.19 25.14
C LEU A 310 8.44 11.68 25.52
N ALA A 311 9.11 12.52 24.73
CA ALA A 311 9.12 13.96 24.97
C ALA A 311 7.73 14.58 24.75
N HIS A 312 6.95 13.97 23.85
CA HIS A 312 5.60 14.35 23.51
C HIS A 312 4.67 13.13 23.59
N SER A 313 3.41 13.34 23.99
CA SER A 313 2.39 12.28 24.01
C SER A 313 1.67 12.19 22.65
N MET A 314 1.28 10.97 22.28
CA MET A 314 0.44 10.72 21.11
C MET A 314 -0.84 10.00 21.54
N ALA A 315 -1.97 10.44 21.02
CA ALA A 315 -3.25 9.80 21.24
C ALA A 315 -3.98 9.58 19.91
N MET A 316 -4.87 8.60 19.89
CA MET A 316 -5.71 8.28 18.73
C MET A 316 -7.17 8.51 19.08
N ILE A 317 -7.92 9.17 18.20
CA ILE A 317 -9.37 9.37 18.32
C ILE A 317 -10.05 8.61 17.18
N VAL A 318 -10.91 7.66 17.55
CA VAL A 318 -11.67 6.79 16.64
C VAL A 318 -13.17 6.88 16.93
N GLY A 319 -13.99 6.52 15.95
CA GLY A 319 -15.44 6.41 16.08
C GLY A 319 -15.89 5.17 16.85
N PRO A 320 -17.20 5.07 17.17
CA PRO A 320 -17.76 3.93 17.89
C PRO A 320 -17.58 2.64 17.08
N ASN A 321 -17.11 1.58 17.73
CA ASN A 321 -16.82 0.26 17.15
C ASN A 321 -15.77 0.24 16.01
N GLU A 322 -15.09 1.36 15.75
CA GLU A 322 -13.97 1.39 14.81
C GLU A 322 -12.72 0.77 15.44
N THR A 323 -11.89 0.15 14.60
CA THR A 323 -10.59 -0.39 15.04
C THR A 323 -9.52 0.66 14.78
N PRO A 324 -8.75 1.08 15.79
CA PRO A 324 -7.60 1.97 15.61
C PRO A 324 -6.62 1.45 14.56
N ASP A 325 -6.03 2.37 13.80
CA ASP A 325 -5.01 2.09 12.80
C ASP A 325 -3.75 1.47 13.45
N PRO A 326 -3.34 0.25 13.04
CA PRO A 326 -2.23 -0.46 13.69
C PRO A 326 -0.90 0.30 13.61
N ASP A 327 -0.67 1.06 12.54
CA ASP A 327 0.57 1.81 12.36
C ASP A 327 0.72 2.91 13.44
N GLY A 328 -0.38 3.58 13.76
CA GLY A 328 -0.44 4.62 14.81
C GLY A 328 -0.46 4.06 16.23
N LEU A 329 -0.95 2.82 16.42
CA LEU A 329 -1.12 2.22 17.76
C LEU A 329 0.22 2.06 18.51
N SER A 330 1.31 1.80 17.78
CA SER A 330 2.64 1.60 18.37
C SER A 330 3.11 2.81 19.19
N ALA A 331 2.89 4.03 18.68
CA ALA A 331 3.26 5.29 19.31
C ALA A 331 2.19 5.83 20.27
N ALA A 332 0.95 5.32 20.20
CA ALA A 332 -0.16 5.81 21.00
C ALA A 332 0.00 5.50 22.49
N SER A 333 -0.18 6.53 23.31
CA SER A 333 -0.21 6.45 24.78
C SER A 333 -1.61 6.17 25.32
N LEU A 334 -2.65 6.56 24.58
CA LEU A 334 -4.06 6.31 24.90
C LEU A 334 -4.93 6.36 23.64
N ILE A 335 -6.13 5.80 23.74
CA ILE A 335 -7.13 5.79 22.66
C ILE A 335 -8.42 6.41 23.18
N VAL A 336 -9.03 7.30 22.40
CA VAL A 336 -10.36 7.87 22.65
C VAL A 336 -11.34 7.31 21.64
N VAL A 337 -12.50 6.87 22.11
CA VAL A 337 -13.61 6.45 21.25
C VAL A 337 -14.75 7.45 21.39
N THR A 338 -15.03 8.25 20.35
CA THR A 338 -16.10 9.26 20.36
C THR A 338 -17.47 8.60 20.20
N ALA A 339 -18.00 8.06 21.29
CA ALA A 339 -19.22 7.27 21.32
C ALA A 339 -20.37 7.93 22.12
N GLY A 340 -20.12 9.05 22.80
CA GLY A 340 -21.12 9.81 23.53
C GLY A 340 -21.50 11.10 22.80
N THR A 341 -22.79 11.34 22.60
CA THR A 341 -23.29 12.61 22.03
C THR A 341 -24.45 13.16 22.85
N LEU A 342 -24.52 14.49 22.99
CA LEU A 342 -25.69 15.15 23.58
C LEU A 342 -26.76 15.39 22.53
N ASP A 343 -27.99 14.97 22.82
CA ASP A 343 -29.14 15.32 21.98
C ASP A 343 -29.58 16.78 22.14
N GLU A 344 -30.60 17.20 21.37
CA GLU A 344 -31.13 18.58 21.43
C GLU A 344 -31.63 18.97 22.84
N GLY A 345 -32.02 17.99 23.67
CA GLY A 345 -32.46 18.18 25.04
C GLY A 345 -31.31 18.22 26.06
N GLY A 346 -30.07 18.00 25.63
CA GLY A 346 -28.89 17.92 26.48
C GLY A 346 -28.71 16.58 27.19
N ALA A 347 -29.46 15.53 26.80
CA ALA A 347 -29.30 14.20 27.37
C ALA A 347 -28.20 13.42 26.64
N LEU A 348 -27.40 12.67 27.41
CA LEU A 348 -26.29 11.88 26.89
C LEU A 348 -26.79 10.58 26.24
N GLN A 349 -26.44 10.39 24.97
CA GLN A 349 -26.65 9.17 24.21
C GLN A 349 -25.31 8.45 24.05
N VAL A 350 -25.23 7.18 24.45
CA VAL A 350 -24.03 6.35 24.28
C VAL A 350 -24.40 5.00 23.70
N GLU A 351 -23.72 4.62 22.62
CA GLU A 351 -23.90 3.31 21.99
C GLU A 351 -23.42 2.17 22.91
N SER A 352 -24.17 1.07 22.94
CA SER A 352 -23.82 -0.07 23.79
C SER A 352 -22.53 -0.73 23.31
N ALA A 353 -21.55 -0.86 24.21
CA ALA A 353 -20.25 -1.49 23.96
C ALA A 353 -19.47 -0.90 22.78
N ALA A 354 -19.60 0.41 22.58
CA ALA A 354 -18.94 1.16 21.51
C ALA A 354 -17.41 1.12 21.60
N LEU A 355 -16.85 0.91 22.79
CA LEU A 355 -15.40 0.87 23.01
C LEU A 355 -14.77 -0.49 22.70
N ARG A 356 -15.60 -1.52 22.43
CA ARG A 356 -15.13 -2.92 22.39
C ARG A 356 -14.02 -3.15 21.37
N SER A 357 -14.15 -2.63 20.15
CA SER A 357 -13.16 -2.81 19.08
C SER A 357 -11.81 -2.21 19.48
N ALA A 358 -11.80 -0.99 20.03
CA ALA A 358 -10.59 -0.35 20.51
C ALA A 358 -9.97 -1.10 21.71
N GLN A 359 -10.78 -1.54 22.68
CA GLN A 359 -10.33 -2.29 23.85
C GLN A 359 -9.65 -3.62 23.50
N GLN A 360 -10.06 -4.28 22.41
CA GLN A 360 -9.46 -5.54 21.96
C GLN A 360 -8.02 -5.37 21.46
N VAL A 361 -7.68 -4.21 20.90
CA VAL A 361 -6.36 -3.94 20.28
C VAL A 361 -5.50 -2.98 21.10
N ALA A 362 -6.06 -2.33 22.13
CA ALA A 362 -5.36 -1.33 22.94
C ALA A 362 -4.14 -1.89 23.72
N GLY A 363 -4.15 -3.18 24.04
CA GLY A 363 -3.17 -3.78 24.96
C GLY A 363 -3.29 -3.16 26.36
N ASP A 364 -2.18 -2.67 26.91
CA ASP A 364 -2.15 -2.01 28.23
C ASP A 364 -2.56 -0.53 28.18
N ARG A 365 -2.84 0.02 26.99
CA ARG A 365 -3.20 1.44 26.82
C ARG A 365 -4.61 1.69 27.34
N PRO A 366 -4.85 2.78 28.07
CA PRO A 366 -6.19 3.11 28.52
C PRO A 366 -7.06 3.58 27.33
N VAL A 367 -8.31 3.11 27.32
CA VAL A 367 -9.34 3.50 26.34
C VAL A 367 -10.35 4.42 27.00
N TYR A 368 -10.57 5.60 26.42
CA TYR A 368 -11.38 6.68 26.96
C TYR A 368 -12.71 6.77 26.21
N LEU A 369 -13.77 7.12 26.94
CA LEU A 369 -15.04 7.49 26.35
C LEU A 369 -14.99 8.97 25.92
N GLY A 370 -15.12 9.23 24.63
CA GLY A 370 -15.28 10.57 24.07
C GLY A 370 -16.74 11.00 24.08
N VAL A 371 -17.02 12.17 24.63
CA VAL A 371 -18.36 12.78 24.72
C VAL A 371 -18.36 14.16 24.08
N SER A 372 -19.27 14.44 23.15
CA SER A 372 -19.39 15.75 22.51
C SER A 372 -20.82 16.29 22.49
N GLY A 373 -20.97 17.61 22.44
CA GLY A 373 -22.27 18.25 22.27
C GLY A 373 -22.42 19.58 22.99
N THR A 374 -23.63 20.15 22.92
CA THR A 374 -23.92 21.46 23.53
C THR A 374 -24.63 21.28 24.85
N VAL A 375 -24.06 21.84 25.92
CA VAL A 375 -24.62 21.78 27.26
C VAL A 375 -25.77 22.79 27.40
N GLN A 376 -26.88 22.33 27.97
CA GLN A 376 -28.04 23.16 28.31
C GLN A 376 -28.06 23.43 29.82
N GLY A 377 -28.26 24.69 30.23
CA GLY A 377 -28.36 25.07 31.64
C GLY A 377 -27.02 24.96 32.41
N ASP A 378 -27.06 24.40 33.62
CA ASP A 378 -25.88 24.25 34.50
C ASP A 378 -25.15 22.90 34.32
N GLY A 379 -25.69 21.99 33.50
CA GLY A 379 -25.11 20.68 33.21
C GLY A 379 -24.98 19.76 34.44
N GLY A 380 -25.74 20.00 35.51
CA GLY A 380 -25.60 19.26 36.77
C GLY A 380 -25.88 17.76 36.64
N SER A 381 -26.95 17.36 35.93
CA SER A 381 -27.27 15.93 35.71
C SER A 381 -26.33 15.26 34.70
N LEU A 382 -25.74 16.04 33.80
CA LEU A 382 -24.84 15.52 32.76
C LEU A 382 -23.57 14.91 33.37
N VAL A 383 -23.07 15.48 34.47
CA VAL A 383 -21.88 14.93 35.15
C VAL A 383 -22.12 13.49 35.59
N ASP A 384 -23.24 13.23 36.27
CA ASP A 384 -23.59 11.90 36.75
C ASP A 384 -23.80 10.92 35.58
N ASP A 385 -24.43 11.38 34.49
CA ASP A 385 -24.66 10.59 33.28
C ASP A 385 -23.33 10.20 32.58
N ILE A 386 -22.38 11.12 32.48
CA ILE A 386 -21.05 10.86 31.89
C ILE A 386 -20.27 9.84 32.74
N VAL A 387 -20.27 10.00 34.05
CA VAL A 387 -19.57 9.08 34.97
C VAL A 387 -20.18 7.68 34.86
N ALA A 388 -21.51 7.57 34.90
CA ALA A 388 -22.21 6.30 34.75
C ALA A 388 -21.94 5.64 33.39
N ALA A 389 -21.88 6.42 32.31
CA ALA A 389 -21.55 5.90 30.98
C ALA A 389 -20.10 5.39 30.91
N ALA A 390 -19.14 6.11 31.49
CA ALA A 390 -17.74 5.70 31.53
C ALA A 390 -17.54 4.42 32.34
N GLU A 391 -18.24 4.25 33.45
CA GLU A 391 -18.25 3.00 34.22
C GLU A 391 -18.90 1.85 33.44
N GLY A 392 -20.05 2.11 32.79
CA GLY A 392 -20.79 1.11 32.02
C GLY A 392 -20.04 0.57 30.80
N GLN A 393 -19.11 1.34 30.25
CA GLN A 393 -18.27 0.96 29.10
C GLN A 393 -16.88 0.44 29.52
N ASP A 394 -16.58 0.38 30.82
CA ASP A 394 -15.25 0.09 31.36
C ASP A 394 -14.15 1.01 30.77
N ALA A 395 -14.45 2.30 30.65
CA ALA A 395 -13.50 3.28 30.14
C ALA A 395 -12.46 3.65 31.23
N GLY A 396 -11.19 3.78 30.84
CA GLY A 396 -10.10 4.22 31.72
C GLY A 396 -10.13 5.73 32.02
N GLY A 397 -10.90 6.49 31.25
CA GLY A 397 -11.11 7.92 31.41
C GLY A 397 -12.18 8.47 30.48
N VAL A 398 -12.38 9.78 30.53
CA VAL A 398 -13.34 10.50 29.69
C VAL A 398 -12.64 11.64 29.00
N TYR A 399 -12.95 11.78 27.71
CA TYR A 399 -12.61 12.95 26.91
C TYR A 399 -13.90 13.71 26.58
N VAL A 400 -13.93 15.04 26.78
CA VAL A 400 -15.13 15.85 26.56
C VAL A 400 -14.89 17.00 25.58
N GLU A 401 -15.76 17.16 24.58
CA GLU A 401 -15.82 18.31 23.66
C GLU A 401 -17.19 19.00 23.82
N LEU A 402 -17.31 19.82 24.85
CA LEU A 402 -18.57 20.44 25.24
C LEU A 402 -18.62 21.91 24.84
N GLN A 403 -19.75 22.32 24.25
CA GLN A 403 -20.03 23.71 23.91
C GLN A 403 -21.04 24.33 24.88
N GLY A 404 -21.01 25.66 25.02
CA GLY A 404 -21.97 26.39 25.86
C GLY A 404 -21.71 26.31 27.37
N VAL A 405 -20.58 25.74 27.79
CA VAL A 405 -20.19 25.66 29.21
C VAL A 405 -19.68 27.03 29.66
N SER A 406 -20.24 27.54 30.77
CA SER A 406 -19.80 28.82 31.35
C SER A 406 -18.89 28.59 32.57
N GLY A 407 -17.64 29.02 32.47
CA GLY A 407 -16.64 28.86 33.53
C GLY A 407 -16.16 27.41 33.71
N THR A 408 -15.56 27.10 34.86
CA THR A 408 -14.90 25.80 35.09
C THR A 408 -15.67 24.84 36.00
N GLN A 409 -16.80 25.26 36.58
CA GLN A 409 -17.51 24.51 37.63
C GLN A 409 -17.97 23.10 37.20
N LEU A 410 -18.43 22.97 35.96
CA LEU A 410 -18.83 21.67 35.39
C LEU A 410 -17.63 20.73 35.30
N TYR A 411 -16.50 21.21 34.76
CA TYR A 411 -15.26 20.45 34.66
C TYR A 411 -14.68 20.10 36.04
N THR A 412 -14.76 21.00 37.03
CA THR A 412 -14.37 20.72 38.41
C THR A 412 -15.15 19.54 38.98
N THR A 413 -16.48 19.57 38.86
CA THR A 413 -17.35 18.53 39.41
C THR A 413 -17.12 17.20 38.69
N LEU A 414 -16.96 17.23 37.37
CA LEU A 414 -16.68 16.05 36.56
C LEU A 414 -15.32 15.42 36.91
N ALA A 415 -14.26 16.22 37.04
CA ALA A 415 -12.94 15.74 37.41
C ALA A 415 -12.95 15.10 38.81
N GLU A 416 -13.56 15.75 39.80
CA GLU A 416 -13.66 15.21 41.16
C GLU A 416 -14.35 13.84 41.21
N GLN A 417 -15.46 13.68 40.47
CA GLN A 417 -16.18 12.41 40.41
C GLN A 417 -15.39 11.32 39.65
N LEU A 418 -14.78 11.66 38.50
CA LEU A 418 -13.97 10.71 37.74
C LEU A 418 -12.74 10.26 38.51
N HIS A 419 -12.02 11.17 39.19
CA HIS A 419 -10.86 10.84 40.02
C HIS A 419 -11.25 9.94 41.19
N ALA A 420 -12.42 10.16 41.80
CA ALA A 420 -12.95 9.28 42.84
C ALA A 420 -13.23 7.85 42.32
N ALA A 421 -13.60 7.72 41.04
CA ALA A 421 -13.78 6.47 40.32
C ALA A 421 -12.49 5.94 39.65
N GLN A 422 -11.31 6.51 40.00
CA GLN A 422 -10.00 6.17 39.43
C GLN A 422 -9.92 6.32 37.90
N ARG A 423 -10.60 7.32 37.34
CA ARG A 423 -10.64 7.65 35.90
C ARG A 423 -10.11 9.06 35.68
N GLN A 424 -9.54 9.30 34.50
CA GLN A 424 -8.98 10.60 34.14
C GLN A 424 -9.95 11.43 33.29
N LEU A 425 -9.76 12.76 33.29
CA LEU A 425 -10.51 13.71 32.47
C LEU A 425 -9.58 14.45 31.50
N ILE A 426 -9.92 14.40 30.22
CA ILE A 426 -9.32 15.26 29.18
C ILE A 426 -10.41 16.19 28.65
N VAL A 427 -10.10 17.49 28.55
CA VAL A 427 -11.05 18.49 28.05
C VAL A 427 -10.60 19.00 26.68
N GLY A 428 -11.48 18.88 25.70
CA GLY A 428 -11.33 19.42 24.35
C GLY A 428 -11.86 20.84 24.25
N VAL A 429 -11.05 21.77 23.75
CA VAL A 429 -11.41 23.18 23.54
C VAL A 429 -11.15 23.63 22.10
N PRO A 430 -11.99 24.48 21.49
CA PRO A 430 -11.70 25.02 20.17
C PRO A 430 -10.54 26.03 20.23
N ALA A 431 -9.68 26.06 19.21
CA ALA A 431 -8.58 27.03 19.13
C ALA A 431 -9.05 28.50 19.21
N GLY A 432 -10.25 28.82 18.71
CA GLY A 432 -10.83 30.17 18.78
C GLY A 432 -11.76 30.44 19.96
N GLY A 433 -11.77 29.58 21.00
CA GLY A 433 -12.70 29.69 22.13
C GLY A 433 -12.23 30.63 23.26
N ASP A 434 -13.18 31.25 23.96
CA ASP A 434 -12.92 32.14 25.12
C ASP A 434 -12.79 31.39 26.47
N ASP A 435 -12.58 30.07 26.44
CA ASP A 435 -12.51 29.23 27.65
C ASP A 435 -11.31 29.57 28.54
N ASP A 436 -11.44 29.39 29.87
CA ASP A 436 -10.33 29.55 30.82
C ASP A 436 -9.42 28.30 30.81
N TRP A 437 -8.52 28.25 29.83
CA TRP A 437 -7.61 27.11 29.62
C TRP A 437 -6.70 26.86 30.83
N SER A 438 -6.28 27.94 31.51
CA SER A 438 -5.44 27.84 32.70
C SER A 438 -6.20 27.21 33.88
N GLY A 439 -7.46 27.60 34.07
CA GLY A 439 -8.36 27.00 35.05
C GLY A 439 -8.64 25.54 34.75
N ILE A 440 -8.90 25.20 33.48
CA ILE A 440 -9.13 23.82 33.04
C ILE A 440 -7.89 22.95 33.27
N LEU A 441 -6.69 23.42 32.91
CA LEU A 441 -5.42 22.70 33.14
C LEU A 441 -5.12 22.45 34.63
N GLY A 442 -5.62 23.30 35.52
CA GLY A 442 -5.50 23.11 36.96
C GLY A 442 -6.36 21.97 37.51
N ILE A 443 -7.34 21.50 36.74
CA ILE A 443 -8.38 20.54 37.16
C ILE A 443 -8.26 19.23 36.36
N ALA A 444 -8.14 19.33 35.04
CA ALA A 444 -8.12 18.21 34.12
C ALA A 444 -6.73 17.54 34.03
N ASP A 445 -6.72 16.29 33.60
CA ASP A 445 -5.49 15.52 33.34
C ASP A 445 -4.86 15.89 32.00
N GLY A 446 -5.66 16.40 31.05
CA GLY A 446 -5.20 16.92 29.76
C GLY A 446 -6.12 18.01 29.19
N LEU A 447 -5.52 18.90 28.39
CA LEU A 447 -6.24 19.90 27.59
C LEU A 447 -5.91 19.66 26.11
N TRP A 448 -6.92 19.34 25.32
CA TRP A 448 -6.76 19.07 23.89
C TRP A 448 -7.37 20.19 23.07
N VAL A 449 -6.56 20.84 22.25
CA VAL A 449 -6.97 21.99 21.46
C VAL A 449 -7.36 21.54 20.06
N GLN A 450 -8.58 21.83 19.63
CA GLN A 450 -9.04 21.54 18.29
C GLN A 450 -8.39 22.51 17.31
N ALA A 451 -7.57 21.98 16.40
CA ALA A 451 -7.00 22.75 15.32
C ALA A 451 -8.11 23.39 14.45
N PRO A 452 -7.88 24.61 13.91
CA PRO A 452 -8.74 25.15 12.86
C PRO A 452 -8.84 24.17 11.69
N LEU A 453 -10.07 23.92 11.21
CA LEU A 453 -10.32 23.10 10.01
C LEU A 453 -9.77 23.77 8.74
N ASN A 454 -9.72 25.10 8.71
CA ASN A 454 -9.13 25.85 7.61
C ASN A 454 -7.58 25.84 7.73
N PRO A 455 -6.86 25.15 6.83
CA PRO A 455 -5.40 25.06 6.93
C PRO A 455 -4.70 26.41 6.72
N THR A 456 -5.32 27.35 6.01
CA THR A 456 -4.75 28.70 5.82
C THR A 456 -4.76 29.54 7.11
N GLU A 457 -5.63 29.21 8.07
CA GLU A 457 -5.69 29.85 9.39
C GLU A 457 -4.85 29.12 10.44
N TYR A 458 -4.54 27.85 10.21
CA TYR A 458 -3.86 26.96 11.15
C TYR A 458 -2.53 27.55 11.64
N TYR A 459 -1.62 27.89 10.71
CA TYR A 459 -0.25 28.29 11.06
C TYR A 459 -0.17 29.59 11.85
N ALA A 460 -0.95 30.58 11.45
CA ALA A 460 -1.00 31.87 12.14
C ALA A 460 -1.59 31.74 13.54
N THR A 461 -2.56 30.84 13.72
CA THR A 461 -3.24 30.62 15.00
C THR A 461 -2.37 29.80 15.95
N VAL A 462 -1.93 28.60 15.53
CA VAL A 462 -1.34 27.58 16.40
C VAL A 462 -0.02 28.02 17.04
N GLU A 463 0.79 28.83 16.35
CA GLU A 463 2.11 29.23 16.87
C GLU A 463 2.06 30.22 18.04
N SER A 464 1.04 31.08 18.10
CA SER A 464 0.86 32.03 19.22
C SER A 464 -0.15 31.55 20.26
N LEU A 465 -0.97 30.55 19.92
CA LEU A 465 -2.16 30.15 20.66
C LEU A 465 -1.94 29.92 22.16
N LEU A 466 -0.97 29.09 22.53
CA LEU A 466 -0.70 28.77 23.94
C LEU A 466 -0.26 30.01 24.74
N SER A 467 0.51 30.89 24.10
CA SER A 467 0.99 32.12 24.74
C SER A 467 -0.12 33.15 24.96
N GLU A 468 -1.09 33.23 24.03
CA GLU A 468 -2.25 34.13 24.12
C GLU A 468 -3.20 33.73 25.25
N HIS A 469 -3.34 32.42 25.49
CA HIS A 469 -4.10 31.86 26.61
C HIS A 469 -3.30 31.73 27.92
N GLY A 470 -2.06 32.24 27.96
CA GLY A 470 -1.22 32.24 29.18
C GLY A 470 -0.81 30.85 29.68
N VAL A 471 -0.81 29.85 28.79
CA VAL A 471 -0.42 28.48 29.12
C VAL A 471 1.12 28.39 29.19
N SER A 472 1.64 27.93 30.33
CA SER A 472 3.09 27.81 30.58
C SER A 472 3.56 26.38 30.81
N ASP A 473 2.68 25.50 31.30
CA ASP A 473 2.92 24.06 31.35
C ASP A 473 2.20 23.40 30.18
N THR A 474 2.98 22.98 29.19
CA THR A 474 2.46 22.36 27.97
C THR A 474 2.51 20.84 28.01
N SER A 475 3.03 20.24 29.09
CA SER A 475 3.20 18.78 29.21
C SER A 475 1.88 18.00 29.15
N LYS A 476 0.75 18.67 29.43
CA LYS A 476 -0.61 18.14 29.38
C LYS A 476 -1.44 18.68 28.21
N VAL A 477 -0.82 19.42 27.30
CA VAL A 477 -1.51 20.12 26.22
C VAL A 477 -1.20 19.46 24.90
N SER A 478 -2.23 18.98 24.23
CA SER A 478 -2.11 18.35 22.91
C SER A 478 -2.90 19.12 21.86
N ILE A 479 -2.40 19.16 20.64
CA ILE A 479 -3.16 19.65 19.48
C ILE A 479 -3.92 18.46 18.86
N VAL A 480 -5.18 18.65 18.49
CA VAL A 480 -5.97 17.66 17.76
C VAL A 480 -5.85 17.92 16.27
N LEU A 481 -5.31 16.97 15.51
CA LEU A 481 -5.22 17.02 14.05
C LEU A 481 -6.13 15.97 13.42
N ASP A 482 -6.94 16.34 12.44
CA ASP A 482 -7.82 15.42 11.72
C ASP A 482 -7.13 14.88 10.46
N ARG A 483 -7.19 13.57 10.22
CA ARG A 483 -6.68 12.95 8.99
C ARG A 483 -7.51 13.31 7.75
N ARG A 484 -8.73 13.80 7.93
CA ARG A 484 -9.59 14.20 6.82
C ARG A 484 -9.11 15.51 6.20
N SER A 485 -9.16 15.55 4.86
CA SER A 485 -9.00 16.75 4.05
C SER A 485 -10.08 17.79 4.37
N ALA A 486 -9.90 19.00 3.87
CA ALA A 486 -10.83 20.10 4.08
C ALA A 486 -11.41 20.59 2.74
N ILE A 487 -12.69 20.96 2.74
CA ILE A 487 -13.36 21.59 1.60
C ILE A 487 -14.11 22.85 2.06
N VAL A 488 -14.06 23.88 1.26
CA VAL A 488 -14.93 25.07 1.36
C VAL A 488 -15.73 25.22 0.08
N THR A 489 -17.01 25.55 0.20
CA THR A 489 -17.92 25.72 -0.95
C THR A 489 -18.67 27.05 -0.80
N GLY A 490 -18.35 28.02 -1.66
CA GLY A 490 -18.87 29.38 -1.57
C GLY A 490 -18.62 30.00 -0.19
N ASP A 491 -19.67 30.60 0.40
CA ASP A 491 -19.61 31.22 1.72
C ASP A 491 -19.91 30.24 2.88
N GLN A 492 -19.91 28.92 2.63
CA GLN A 492 -20.13 27.94 3.69
C GLN A 492 -18.90 27.77 4.58
N PRO A 493 -19.07 27.39 5.87
CA PRO A 493 -17.94 27.01 6.72
C PRO A 493 -17.15 25.85 6.11
N VAL A 494 -15.84 25.82 6.39
CA VAL A 494 -14.98 24.70 5.99
C VAL A 494 -15.51 23.40 6.61
N ALA A 495 -15.66 22.37 5.78
CA ALA A 495 -16.14 21.06 6.15
C ALA A 495 -15.05 19.99 5.91
N PRO A 496 -15.05 18.89 6.67
CA PRO A 496 -14.16 17.77 6.41
C PRO A 496 -14.63 16.96 5.18
N ILE A 497 -13.67 16.47 4.40
CA ILE A 497 -13.87 15.56 3.25
C ILE A 497 -12.79 14.46 3.30
N THR A 498 -13.08 13.25 2.81
CA THR A 498 -12.03 12.22 2.76
C THR A 498 -11.02 12.48 1.64
N LEU A 499 -9.81 11.95 1.77
CA LEU A 499 -8.78 12.06 0.72
C LEU A 499 -9.29 11.51 -0.62
N ILE A 500 -9.86 10.29 -0.58
CA ILE A 500 -10.34 9.60 -1.78
C ILE A 500 -11.53 10.33 -2.42
N GLU A 501 -12.46 10.85 -1.62
CA GLU A 501 -13.59 11.62 -2.15
C GLU A 501 -13.11 12.90 -2.85
N GLY A 502 -12.18 13.64 -2.26
CA GLY A 502 -11.59 14.83 -2.91
C GLY A 502 -10.84 14.49 -4.21
N LEU A 503 -10.08 13.39 -4.24
CA LEU A 503 -9.39 12.94 -5.45
C LEU A 503 -10.36 12.41 -6.52
N THR A 504 -11.49 11.83 -6.11
CA THR A 504 -12.57 11.40 -7.02
C THR A 504 -13.21 12.61 -7.72
N ILE A 505 -13.38 13.72 -6.99
CA ILE A 505 -13.80 14.99 -7.60
C ILE A 505 -12.73 15.44 -8.60
N ALA A 506 -11.45 15.46 -8.22
CA ALA A 506 -10.36 15.86 -9.12
C ALA A 506 -10.22 14.97 -10.37
N SER A 507 -10.51 13.67 -10.28
CA SER A 507 -10.44 12.71 -11.39
C SER A 507 -11.70 12.65 -12.25
N SER A 508 -12.69 13.51 -12.01
CA SER A 508 -13.93 13.50 -12.80
C SER A 508 -13.63 13.90 -14.25
N VAL A 509 -14.16 13.14 -15.20
CA VAL A 509 -13.97 13.35 -16.65
C VAL A 509 -15.22 13.97 -17.26
N ASP A 510 -15.04 15.03 -18.04
CA ASP A 510 -16.06 15.61 -18.91
C ASP A 510 -15.73 15.30 -20.37
N PHE A 511 -16.69 14.71 -21.08
CA PHE A 511 -16.61 14.48 -22.52
C PHE A 511 -17.99 14.66 -23.15
N ASN A 512 -18.05 15.43 -24.23
CA ASN A 512 -19.30 15.73 -24.94
C ASN A 512 -19.14 15.35 -26.42
N VAL A 513 -19.55 14.12 -26.76
CA VAL A 513 -19.58 13.62 -28.14
C VAL A 513 -20.82 12.75 -28.36
N ASP A 514 -21.60 13.06 -29.39
CA ASP A 514 -22.83 12.31 -29.72
C ASP A 514 -22.53 10.96 -30.39
N ALA A 515 -21.43 10.88 -31.15
CA ALA A 515 -20.95 9.66 -31.81
C ALA A 515 -19.44 9.75 -32.05
N ILE A 516 -18.72 8.64 -31.87
CA ILE A 516 -17.28 8.54 -32.12
C ILE A 516 -17.05 7.62 -33.31
N GLY A 517 -16.52 8.16 -34.40
CA GLY A 517 -16.12 7.37 -35.57
C GLY A 517 -14.75 6.72 -35.39
N ALA A 518 -14.51 5.62 -36.09
CA ALA A 518 -13.19 4.97 -36.17
C ALA A 518 -12.09 5.97 -36.56
N GLY A 519 -10.94 5.93 -35.87
CA GLY A 519 -9.81 6.83 -36.12
C GLY A 519 -10.02 8.31 -35.76
N SER A 520 -11.22 8.67 -35.25
CA SER A 520 -11.59 10.06 -34.97
C SER A 520 -10.89 10.58 -33.71
N PRO A 521 -10.42 11.83 -33.70
CA PRO A 521 -9.90 12.46 -32.49
C PRO A 521 -11.05 12.87 -31.57
N VAL A 522 -10.99 12.47 -30.31
CA VAL A 522 -11.90 12.85 -29.24
C VAL A 522 -11.13 13.70 -28.24
N THR A 523 -11.62 14.90 -27.95
CA THR A 523 -11.04 15.72 -26.88
C THR A 523 -11.63 15.29 -25.55
N LEU A 524 -10.78 14.81 -24.66
CA LEU A 524 -11.13 14.45 -23.29
C LEU A 524 -10.67 15.57 -22.36
N ARG A 525 -11.47 15.90 -21.36
CA ARG A 525 -11.20 16.98 -20.42
C ARG A 525 -11.46 16.50 -18.99
N THR A 526 -10.70 17.04 -18.05
CA THR A 526 -11.06 17.00 -16.65
C THR A 526 -12.30 17.87 -16.44
N ALA A 527 -13.27 17.39 -15.66
CA ALA A 527 -14.50 18.12 -15.38
C ALA A 527 -14.25 19.35 -14.49
N TYR A 528 -13.33 19.22 -13.53
CA TYR A 528 -13.09 20.23 -12.50
C TYR A 528 -11.66 20.78 -12.47
N LEU A 529 -10.66 20.05 -12.96
CA LEU A 529 -9.30 20.58 -13.05
C LEU A 529 -9.13 21.50 -14.28
N GLY A 530 -8.38 22.58 -14.11
CA GLY A 530 -8.00 23.52 -15.18
C GLY A 530 -8.54 24.94 -15.01
N GLY A 531 -8.53 25.72 -16.10
CA GLY A 531 -9.03 27.10 -16.15
C GLY A 531 -8.11 28.17 -15.54
N SER A 532 -7.41 27.86 -14.45
CA SER A 532 -6.41 28.71 -13.79
C SER A 532 -5.28 27.86 -13.20
N ALA A 533 -4.24 28.51 -12.66
CA ALA A 533 -3.20 27.81 -11.90
C ALA A 533 -3.79 27.16 -10.63
N ASP A 534 -4.67 27.88 -9.93
CA ASP A 534 -5.33 27.39 -8.72
C ASP A 534 -6.34 26.26 -9.01
N GLY A 535 -6.81 26.16 -10.26
CA GLY A 535 -7.67 25.06 -10.71
C GLY A 535 -6.95 23.78 -11.08
N GLN A 536 -5.61 23.77 -11.05
CA GLN A 536 -4.82 22.54 -11.13
C GLN A 536 -4.46 22.08 -9.72
N LEU A 537 -4.13 20.79 -9.57
CA LEU A 537 -3.53 20.32 -8.32
C LEU A 537 -2.16 20.97 -8.15
N HIS A 538 -1.98 21.69 -7.06
CA HIS A 538 -0.74 22.42 -6.76
C HIS A 538 -0.46 22.42 -5.27
N TRP A 539 0.79 22.71 -4.89
CA TRP A 539 1.12 23.00 -3.50
C TRP A 539 0.70 24.44 -3.17
N ASP A 540 -0.23 24.60 -2.24
CA ASP A 540 -0.64 25.89 -1.69
C ASP A 540 0.29 26.24 -0.52
N ASP A 541 1.21 27.19 -0.72
CA ASP A 541 2.16 27.62 0.32
C ASP A 541 1.49 28.27 1.54
N ALA A 542 0.25 28.79 1.43
CA ALA A 542 -0.46 29.38 2.57
C ALA A 542 -1.13 28.32 3.44
N ALA A 543 -1.62 27.24 2.82
CA ALA A 543 -2.17 26.07 3.51
C ALA A 543 -1.11 25.01 3.86
N GLU A 544 0.08 25.09 3.25
CA GLU A 544 1.12 24.04 3.23
C GLU A 544 0.50 22.67 2.98
N ALA A 545 -0.36 22.59 1.96
CA ALA A 545 -1.10 21.41 1.56
C ALA A 545 -1.28 21.40 0.05
N VAL A 546 -1.54 20.23 -0.53
CA VAL A 546 -1.96 20.16 -1.94
C VAL A 546 -3.40 20.65 -2.04
N SER A 547 -3.67 21.48 -3.03
CA SER A 547 -4.96 22.13 -3.21
C SER A 547 -5.38 22.19 -4.67
N PHE A 548 -6.68 22.32 -4.90
CA PHE A 548 -7.22 22.86 -6.16
C PHE A 548 -8.57 23.54 -5.91
N THR A 549 -8.91 24.48 -6.80
CA THR A 549 -10.14 25.25 -6.78
C THR A 549 -10.94 25.01 -8.06
N TYR A 550 -12.21 24.68 -7.94
CA TYR A 550 -13.09 24.44 -9.08
C TYR A 550 -14.40 25.19 -8.93
N THR A 551 -15.11 25.39 -10.04
CA THR A 551 -16.44 25.99 -10.05
C THR A 551 -17.46 24.98 -10.57
N ALA A 552 -18.46 24.67 -9.76
CA ALA A 552 -19.60 23.84 -10.15
C ALA A 552 -20.90 24.64 -9.97
N ASP A 553 -21.75 24.68 -11.00
CA ASP A 553 -23.03 25.42 -11.00
C ASP A 553 -22.92 26.89 -10.56
N GLY A 554 -21.79 27.54 -10.89
CA GLY A 554 -21.51 28.93 -10.53
C GLY A 554 -21.07 29.14 -9.08
N THR A 555 -20.84 28.06 -8.31
CA THR A 555 -20.30 28.09 -6.95
C THR A 555 -18.85 27.62 -6.96
N GLU A 556 -17.95 28.45 -6.46
CA GLU A 556 -16.53 28.11 -6.29
C GLU A 556 -16.33 27.22 -5.07
N SER A 557 -15.48 26.22 -5.18
CA SER A 557 -15.07 25.34 -4.08
C SER A 557 -13.57 25.10 -4.12
N THR A 558 -12.94 25.06 -2.95
CA THR A 558 -11.51 24.75 -2.79
C THR A 558 -11.37 23.54 -1.88
N ILE A 559 -10.53 22.59 -2.28
CA ILE A 559 -10.19 21.39 -1.51
C ILE A 559 -8.73 21.46 -1.13
N TRP A 560 -8.42 21.26 0.15
CA TRP A 560 -7.06 21.06 0.66
C TRP A 560 -6.89 19.64 1.15
N PHE A 561 -5.94 18.92 0.56
CA PHE A 561 -5.68 17.53 0.86
C PHE A 561 -4.80 17.35 2.09
N GLN A 562 -5.27 16.52 3.04
CA GLN A 562 -4.41 16.02 4.10
C GLN A 562 -3.62 14.80 3.61
N ASN A 563 -2.32 14.80 3.89
CA ASN A 563 -1.38 13.73 3.56
C ASN A 563 -0.17 13.79 4.52
N GLN A 564 0.85 12.96 4.28
CA GLN A 564 2.08 12.98 5.08
C GLN A 564 2.81 14.34 5.05
N TYR A 565 2.71 15.08 3.94
CA TYR A 565 3.37 16.37 3.77
C TYR A 565 2.69 17.44 4.65
N SER A 566 1.39 17.65 4.46
CA SER A 566 0.62 18.65 5.22
C SER A 566 0.61 18.36 6.72
N PHE A 567 0.54 17.08 7.12
CA PHE A 567 0.68 16.70 8.52
C PHE A 567 2.06 17.08 9.08
N GLY A 568 3.14 16.87 8.33
CA GLY A 568 4.47 17.24 8.77
C GLY A 568 4.62 18.74 9.03
N PHE A 569 4.08 19.58 8.15
CA PHE A 569 4.05 21.04 8.36
C PHE A 569 3.18 21.43 9.57
N ALA A 570 2.00 20.83 9.70
CA ALA A 570 1.10 21.09 10.83
C ALA A 570 1.74 20.73 12.18
N LEU A 571 2.39 19.56 12.26
CA LEU A 571 3.12 19.10 13.44
C LEU A 571 4.32 19.98 13.76
N GLN A 572 5.08 20.42 12.75
CA GLN A 572 6.22 21.31 12.97
C GLN A 572 5.78 22.69 13.49
N ALA A 573 4.63 23.21 13.04
CA ALA A 573 4.05 24.42 13.59
C ALA A 573 3.53 24.23 15.02
N ALA A 574 2.92 23.08 15.34
CA ALA A 574 2.57 22.74 16.72
C ALA A 574 3.81 22.63 17.63
N ALA A 575 4.91 22.05 17.13
CA ALA A 575 6.19 22.01 17.83
C ALA A 575 6.70 23.43 18.14
N ARG A 576 6.62 24.35 17.16
CA ARG A 576 6.99 25.76 17.34
C ARG A 576 6.08 26.49 18.32
N GLY A 577 4.78 26.17 18.31
CA GLY A 577 3.78 26.68 19.27
C GLY A 577 3.94 26.12 20.69
N GLY A 578 4.80 25.11 20.89
CA GLY A 578 5.15 24.55 22.19
C GLY A 578 4.20 23.47 22.71
N PHE A 579 3.37 22.87 21.86
CA PHE A 579 2.46 21.78 22.25
C PHE A 579 3.23 20.55 22.74
N GLY A 580 2.80 19.98 23.88
CA GLY A 580 3.43 18.81 24.51
C GLY A 580 2.93 17.46 23.99
N GLY A 581 2.03 17.45 23.00
CA GLY A 581 1.54 16.22 22.39
C GLY A 581 0.64 16.47 21.19
N VAL A 582 0.22 15.38 20.55
CA VAL A 582 -0.71 15.38 19.43
C VAL A 582 -1.77 14.29 19.63
N ALA A 583 -3.03 14.63 19.35
CA ALA A 583 -4.11 13.67 19.22
C ALA A 583 -4.53 13.60 17.75
N VAL A 584 -4.48 12.42 17.15
CA VAL A 584 -4.87 12.24 15.74
C VAL A 584 -6.32 11.77 15.69
N ARG A 585 -7.18 12.57 15.05
CA ARG A 585 -8.58 12.27 14.80
C ARG A 585 -8.77 11.52 13.49
N THR A 586 -9.81 10.69 13.46
CA THR A 586 -10.10 9.79 12.35
C THR A 586 -8.97 8.75 12.21
N ALA A 587 -8.49 8.28 13.36
CA ALA A 587 -7.35 7.37 13.50
C ALA A 587 -7.75 5.89 13.38
N ALA A 588 -8.88 5.60 12.74
CA ALA A 588 -9.30 4.23 12.45
C ALA A 588 -8.52 3.65 11.27
N ALA A 589 -8.38 2.32 11.25
CA ALA A 589 -7.88 1.60 10.10
C ALA A 589 -8.86 1.76 8.92
N GLY A 590 -8.36 2.13 7.74
CA GLY A 590 -9.18 2.24 6.54
C GLY A 590 -8.46 2.92 5.37
N GLY A 591 -8.68 2.43 4.15
CA GLY A 591 -7.99 2.90 2.95
C GLY A 591 -8.43 4.27 2.41
N SER A 592 -9.42 4.92 3.02
CA SER A 592 -9.91 6.24 2.61
C SER A 592 -9.18 7.42 3.26
N GLN A 593 -8.36 7.14 4.28
CA GLN A 593 -7.61 8.15 5.02
C GLN A 593 -6.14 8.18 4.59
N PRO A 594 -5.48 9.35 4.62
CA PRO A 594 -4.05 9.43 4.36
C PRO A 594 -3.24 8.66 5.41
N ASN A 595 -2.11 8.10 4.98
CA ASN A 595 -1.07 7.65 5.92
C ASN A 595 -0.29 8.88 6.41
N VAL A 596 -0.35 9.12 7.72
CA VAL A 596 0.27 10.26 8.39
C VAL A 596 1.21 9.83 9.53
N TRP A 597 1.43 8.53 9.69
CA TRP A 597 2.05 7.99 10.91
C TRP A 597 3.55 8.25 10.98
N GLU A 598 4.25 8.29 9.84
CA GLU A 598 5.68 8.62 9.78
C GLU A 598 5.99 10.01 10.38
N PRO A 599 5.40 11.12 9.91
CA PRO A 599 5.66 12.43 10.51
C PRO A 599 5.15 12.55 11.96
N VAL A 600 4.07 11.84 12.32
CA VAL A 600 3.58 11.79 13.71
C VAL A 600 4.59 11.09 14.62
N ALA A 601 5.12 9.94 14.21
CA ALA A 601 6.15 9.21 14.96
C ALA A 601 7.40 10.07 15.13
N GLN A 602 7.85 10.75 14.07
CA GLN A 602 9.00 11.66 14.14
C GLN A 602 8.76 12.81 15.13
N PHE A 603 7.58 13.45 15.11
CA PHE A 603 7.24 14.48 16.09
C PHE A 603 7.27 13.96 17.53
N VAL A 604 6.71 12.77 17.76
CA VAL A 604 6.65 12.15 19.08
C VAL A 604 8.05 11.77 19.59
N GLU A 605 8.90 11.29 18.68
CA GLU A 605 10.24 10.81 18.99
C GLU A 605 11.28 11.92 19.12
N GLU A 606 11.26 12.89 18.21
CA GLU A 606 12.30 13.91 18.04
C GLU A 606 11.84 15.31 18.48
N GLY A 607 10.52 15.56 18.54
CA GLY A 607 9.96 16.89 18.76
C GLY A 607 10.03 17.82 17.54
N THR A 608 10.53 17.30 16.42
CA THR A 608 10.66 18.00 15.14
C THR A 608 10.24 17.06 14.03
N VAL A 609 9.87 17.62 12.88
CA VAL A 609 9.49 16.82 11.70
C VAL A 609 10.30 17.26 10.49
N SER A 610 10.74 16.30 9.69
CA SER A 610 11.35 16.54 8.38
C SER A 610 10.29 17.02 7.41
N LEU A 611 10.41 18.28 7.00
CA LEU A 611 9.45 18.90 6.08
C LEU A 611 9.72 18.46 4.65
N LEU A 612 8.79 17.68 4.09
CA LEU A 612 8.81 17.18 2.73
C LEU A 612 7.68 17.83 1.91
N ARG A 613 7.90 17.96 0.61
CA ARG A 613 6.88 18.42 -0.35
C ARG A 613 6.67 17.35 -1.44
N PRO A 614 5.48 17.28 -2.05
CA PRO A 614 5.22 16.33 -3.13
C PRO A 614 6.17 16.57 -4.31
N TYR A 615 6.50 15.50 -5.02
CA TYR A 615 7.19 15.62 -6.30
C TYR A 615 6.24 16.25 -7.32
N GLY A 616 6.52 17.48 -7.74
CA GLY A 616 5.60 18.31 -8.53
C GLY A 616 4.96 17.62 -9.75
N PRO A 617 5.72 16.84 -10.56
CA PRO A 617 5.12 16.07 -11.65
C PRO A 617 4.00 15.11 -11.23
N TYR A 618 3.96 14.59 -10.00
CA TYR A 618 2.87 13.73 -9.51
C TYR A 618 1.52 14.45 -9.44
N LEU A 619 1.53 15.78 -9.29
CA LEU A 619 0.31 16.58 -9.23
C LEU A 619 -0.31 16.81 -10.62
N THR A 620 0.41 16.45 -11.69
CA THR A 620 -0.09 16.54 -13.06
C THR A 620 -1.03 15.37 -13.36
N PRO A 621 -2.25 15.60 -13.88
CA PRO A 621 -3.14 14.52 -14.30
C PRO A 621 -2.51 13.63 -15.39
N CYS A 622 -2.73 12.33 -15.31
CA CYS A 622 -2.25 11.35 -16.26
C CYS A 622 -3.42 10.67 -16.94
N TRP A 623 -3.52 10.80 -18.26
CA TRP A 623 -4.45 10.03 -19.07
C TRP A 623 -3.78 8.75 -19.56
N GLU A 624 -4.48 7.64 -19.43
CA GLU A 624 -4.07 6.32 -19.90
C GLU A 624 -5.17 5.74 -20.79
N ALA A 625 -4.79 5.17 -21.92
CA ALA A 625 -5.71 4.46 -22.80
C ALA A 625 -5.02 3.16 -23.23
N PRO A 626 -5.50 1.99 -22.78
CA PRO A 626 -4.98 0.69 -23.23
C PRO A 626 -5.04 0.56 -24.75
N ASP A 627 -6.11 1.10 -25.34
CA ASP A 627 -6.37 1.13 -26.77
C ASP A 627 -6.50 2.56 -27.30
N GLY A 628 -6.05 2.75 -28.55
CA GLY A 628 -5.97 4.08 -29.16
C GLY A 628 -4.69 4.80 -28.75
N ALA A 629 -4.59 6.09 -29.06
CA ALA A 629 -3.40 6.88 -28.77
C ALA A 629 -3.77 8.22 -28.14
N ILE A 630 -3.11 8.58 -27.04
CA ILE A 630 -3.22 9.89 -26.42
C ILE A 630 -2.18 10.82 -27.06
N GLU A 631 -2.64 11.90 -27.64
CA GLU A 631 -1.81 12.92 -28.28
C GLU A 631 -1.54 14.09 -27.33
N GLY A 632 -0.30 14.56 -27.30
CA GLY A 632 0.08 15.79 -26.61
C GLY A 632 0.39 15.63 -25.11
N GLN A 633 0.26 14.43 -24.56
CA GLN A 633 0.71 14.12 -23.20
C GLN A 633 2.14 13.54 -23.21
N PRO A 634 3.08 14.05 -22.39
CA PRO A 634 4.35 13.36 -22.15
C PRO A 634 4.13 12.05 -21.38
N GLU A 635 5.19 11.26 -21.18
CA GLU A 635 5.12 10.11 -20.28
C GLU A 635 4.68 10.60 -18.89
N CYS A 636 3.70 9.90 -18.30
CA CYS A 636 3.07 10.35 -17.07
C CYS A 636 4.10 10.60 -15.96
N TRP A 637 3.91 11.71 -15.25
CA TRP A 637 4.71 12.06 -14.08
C TRP A 637 6.22 12.25 -14.32
N THR A 638 6.64 12.49 -15.56
CA THR A 638 8.02 12.81 -15.90
C THR A 638 8.31 14.32 -15.92
N THR A 639 7.29 15.12 -16.21
CA THR A 639 7.38 16.58 -16.32
C THR A 639 6.05 17.22 -15.92
N GLU A 640 6.10 18.37 -15.26
CA GLU A 640 4.92 19.20 -15.03
C GLU A 640 4.43 19.77 -16.36
N THR A 641 3.23 19.39 -16.79
CA THR A 641 2.62 19.84 -18.05
C THR A 641 1.12 19.93 -17.86
N ASP A 642 0.47 20.95 -18.42
CA ASP A 642 -0.98 21.04 -18.36
C ASP A 642 -1.62 19.95 -19.24
N THR A 643 -2.16 18.93 -18.58
CA THR A 643 -2.83 17.77 -19.18
C THR A 643 -4.31 17.74 -18.82
N THR A 644 -4.89 18.88 -18.43
CA THR A 644 -6.33 19.01 -18.11
C THR A 644 -7.23 18.73 -19.32
N ALA A 645 -6.66 18.80 -20.53
CA ALA A 645 -7.30 18.32 -21.75
C ALA A 645 -6.29 17.58 -22.63
N VAL A 646 -6.71 16.43 -23.16
CA VAL A 646 -5.92 15.63 -24.12
C VAL A 646 -6.76 15.25 -25.32
N VAL A 647 -6.11 14.87 -26.42
CA VAL A 647 -6.78 14.30 -27.58
C VAL A 647 -6.53 12.81 -27.60
N TRP A 648 -7.58 12.02 -27.40
CA TRP A 648 -7.55 10.57 -27.61
C TRP A 648 -7.97 10.26 -29.04
N ARG A 649 -7.10 9.57 -29.79
CA ARG A 649 -7.42 9.05 -31.12
C ARG A 649 -8.05 7.67 -30.98
N ALA A 650 -9.32 7.58 -31.34
CA ALA A 650 -10.07 6.33 -31.31
C ALA A 650 -9.43 5.27 -32.22
N PRO A 651 -9.44 3.99 -31.82
CA PRO A 651 -9.02 2.88 -32.69
C PRO A 651 -9.84 2.81 -33.99
N ASP A 652 -9.29 2.10 -34.98
CA ASP A 652 -9.97 1.86 -36.25
C ASP A 652 -11.07 0.79 -36.14
N GLU A 653 -11.01 -0.06 -35.11
CA GLU A 653 -11.98 -1.12 -34.85
C GLU A 653 -13.19 -0.58 -34.07
N GLN A 654 -14.39 -1.04 -34.41
CA GLN A 654 -15.61 -0.69 -33.67
C GLN A 654 -15.64 -1.45 -32.34
N GLY A 655 -16.02 -0.77 -31.26
CA GLY A 655 -15.96 -1.38 -29.94
C GLY A 655 -16.17 -0.39 -28.80
N ALA A 656 -16.18 -0.93 -27.58
CA ALA A 656 -16.11 -0.15 -26.36
C ALA A 656 -14.65 -0.10 -25.90
N TYR A 657 -14.15 1.11 -25.66
CA TYR A 657 -12.77 1.35 -25.26
C TYR A 657 -12.73 2.12 -23.96
N THR A 658 -11.80 1.75 -23.09
CA THR A 658 -11.63 2.40 -21.79
C THR A 658 -10.54 3.46 -21.89
N VAL A 659 -10.83 4.64 -21.38
CA VAL A 659 -9.81 5.67 -21.09
C VAL A 659 -9.85 5.96 -19.60
N ARG A 660 -8.69 6.05 -18.98
CA ARG A 660 -8.51 6.29 -17.55
C ARG A 660 -7.86 7.64 -17.32
N LEU A 661 -8.37 8.40 -16.36
CA LEU A 661 -7.75 9.62 -15.84
C LEU A 661 -7.26 9.35 -14.42
N VAL A 662 -5.95 9.44 -14.20
CA VAL A 662 -5.28 9.27 -12.91
C VAL A 662 -4.81 10.61 -12.38
N VAL A 663 -5.17 10.92 -11.13
CA VAL A 663 -4.73 12.12 -10.40
C VAL A 663 -4.08 11.73 -9.08
N SER A 664 -3.22 12.58 -8.54
CA SER A 664 -2.52 12.31 -7.28
C SER A 664 -2.21 13.59 -6.52
N GLU A 665 -2.26 13.52 -5.19
CA GLU A 665 -1.72 14.57 -4.32
C GLU A 665 -0.23 14.37 -3.98
N GLY A 666 0.39 13.32 -4.53
CA GLY A 666 1.81 13.04 -4.37
C GLY A 666 2.11 11.83 -3.48
N THR A 667 1.12 11.24 -2.82
CA THR A 667 1.26 9.97 -2.09
C THR A 667 0.26 8.92 -2.56
N THR A 668 -0.96 9.34 -2.90
CA THR A 668 -2.07 8.48 -3.32
C THR A 668 -2.49 8.80 -4.74
N PHE A 669 -2.61 7.77 -5.58
CA PHE A 669 -3.05 7.87 -6.97
C PHE A 669 -4.47 7.31 -7.11
N VAL A 670 -5.39 8.10 -7.65
CA VAL A 670 -6.79 7.71 -7.88
C VAL A 670 -7.09 7.84 -9.36
N GLY A 671 -7.59 6.75 -9.94
CA GLY A 671 -7.95 6.66 -11.36
C GLY A 671 -9.46 6.53 -11.55
N GLN A 672 -10.01 7.28 -12.50
CA GLN A 672 -11.40 7.11 -12.96
C GLN A 672 -11.41 6.63 -14.40
N GLU A 673 -12.18 5.56 -14.66
CA GLU A 673 -12.35 5.00 -15.99
C GLU A 673 -13.61 5.50 -16.67
N VAL A 674 -13.50 5.73 -17.96
CA VAL A 674 -14.59 6.12 -18.84
C VAL A 674 -14.62 5.18 -20.03
N VAL A 675 -15.80 4.63 -20.32
CA VAL A 675 -16.03 3.78 -21.48
C VAL A 675 -16.55 4.60 -22.65
N LEU A 676 -15.78 4.65 -23.74
CA LEU A 676 -16.09 5.34 -24.99
C LEU A 676 -16.48 4.31 -26.06
N ARG A 677 -17.62 4.52 -26.72
CA ARG A 677 -18.10 3.62 -27.78
C ARG A 677 -17.78 4.19 -29.16
N VAL A 678 -17.00 3.44 -29.92
CA VAL A 678 -16.64 3.76 -31.31
C VAL A 678 -17.54 2.96 -32.25
N GLY A 679 -18.25 3.63 -33.15
CA GLY A 679 -19.16 3.03 -34.11
C GLY A 679 -19.15 3.74 -35.46
N GLU A 680 -19.98 3.29 -36.40
CA GLU A 680 -20.11 3.95 -37.70
C GLU A 680 -20.76 5.33 -37.55
N THR A 681 -20.00 6.39 -37.84
CA THR A 681 -20.59 7.71 -38.08
C THR A 681 -21.45 7.65 -39.35
N PRO A 682 -22.66 8.23 -39.36
CA PRO A 682 -23.60 8.13 -40.48
C PRO A 682 -23.13 8.78 -41.80
N ASP A 683 -21.93 9.36 -41.85
CA ASP A 683 -21.37 10.07 -43.01
C ASP A 683 -20.50 9.19 -43.93
N ASN A 684 -20.27 7.92 -43.61
CA ASN A 684 -19.55 6.99 -44.49
C ASN A 684 -20.33 5.72 -44.83
N ALA A 685 -21.64 5.83 -45.04
CA ALA A 685 -22.38 4.82 -45.78
C ALA A 685 -21.91 4.86 -47.25
N GLU A 686 -21.02 3.94 -47.61
CA GLU A 686 -20.70 3.62 -49.01
C GLU A 686 -22.01 3.36 -49.75
N PRO A 687 -22.25 3.91 -50.96
CA PRO A 687 -23.55 3.83 -51.60
C PRO A 687 -23.90 2.37 -51.88
N THR A 688 -24.92 1.86 -51.18
CA THR A 688 -25.54 0.57 -51.45
C THR A 688 -25.90 0.51 -52.94
N GLU A 689 -25.27 -0.39 -53.69
CA GLU A 689 -25.65 -0.64 -55.08
C GLU A 689 -27.13 -1.04 -55.11
N THR A 690 -27.92 -0.21 -55.81
CA THR A 690 -29.34 -0.46 -56.04
C THR A 690 -29.48 -1.71 -56.92
N PRO A 691 -30.15 -2.79 -56.47
CA PRO A 691 -30.41 -3.92 -57.34
C PRO A 691 -31.29 -3.50 -58.52
N THR A 692 -30.80 -3.77 -59.73
CA THR A 692 -31.55 -3.57 -60.99
C THR A 692 -32.75 -4.51 -61.02
N PRO A 693 -33.98 -4.03 -61.29
CA PRO A 693 -35.15 -4.89 -61.33
C PRO A 693 -35.13 -5.83 -62.54
N GLU A 694 -35.26 -7.13 -62.28
CA GLU A 694 -35.55 -8.17 -63.27
C GLU A 694 -37.04 -8.08 -63.69
N PRO A 695 -37.39 -8.27 -64.97
CA PRO A 695 -38.74 -7.95 -65.47
C PRO A 695 -39.81 -8.92 -64.95
N THR A 696 -40.86 -8.35 -64.37
CA THR A 696 -42.11 -9.01 -63.97
C THR A 696 -42.94 -9.43 -65.20
N GLU A 697 -43.16 -10.73 -65.39
CA GLU A 697 -44.33 -11.20 -66.14
C GLU A 697 -45.53 -11.42 -65.22
N THR A 698 -46.69 -11.08 -65.77
CA THR A 698 -47.97 -10.87 -65.11
C THR A 698 -48.71 -12.18 -64.80
N ALA A 699 -49.26 -12.32 -63.59
CA ALA A 699 -50.39 -13.20 -63.33
C ALA A 699 -51.49 -12.46 -62.54
N THR A 700 -52.72 -12.54 -63.08
CA THR A 700 -54.00 -11.95 -62.65
C THR A 700 -54.71 -12.87 -61.63
N PRO A 701 -55.66 -12.37 -60.79
CA PRO A 701 -55.67 -12.60 -59.35
C PRO A 701 -56.81 -13.50 -58.79
N GLU A 702 -56.84 -13.54 -57.44
CA GLU A 702 -57.93 -13.82 -56.48
C GLU A 702 -58.26 -15.29 -56.11
N PRO A 703 -58.86 -15.56 -54.91
CA PRO A 703 -59.25 -14.65 -53.82
C PRO A 703 -58.82 -15.05 -52.38
N THR A 704 -58.89 -14.02 -51.53
CA THR A 704 -59.08 -13.97 -50.07
C THR A 704 -60.00 -15.05 -49.49
N GLU A 705 -59.67 -15.58 -48.30
CA GLU A 705 -60.59 -15.63 -47.14
C GLU A 705 -59.80 -15.62 -45.81
N GLU A 706 -60.51 -15.12 -44.80
CA GLU A 706 -60.09 -14.56 -43.51
C GLU A 706 -60.08 -15.65 -42.39
N PRO A 707 -59.90 -15.30 -41.10
CA PRO A 707 -59.04 -16.02 -40.15
C PRO A 707 -59.83 -17.10 -39.36
N THR A 708 -59.19 -17.80 -38.40
CA THR A 708 -59.72 -18.10 -37.05
C THR A 708 -58.92 -19.23 -36.34
N ASP A 709 -58.36 -18.84 -35.20
CA ASP A 709 -58.17 -19.50 -33.89
C ASP A 709 -57.71 -20.98 -33.72
N THR A 710 -56.55 -21.10 -33.05
CA THR A 710 -56.14 -22.00 -31.94
C THR A 710 -57.29 -22.80 -31.27
N PRO A 711 -57.17 -24.13 -30.97
CA PRO A 711 -56.26 -24.63 -29.92
C PRO A 711 -55.68 -26.07 -29.99
N THR A 712 -54.55 -26.24 -29.28
CA THR A 712 -53.94 -27.41 -28.58
C THR A 712 -54.99 -28.33 -27.90
N PRO A 713 -54.84 -29.67 -27.69
CA PRO A 713 -53.65 -30.38 -27.17
C PRO A 713 -53.32 -31.82 -27.68
N GLU A 714 -52.11 -32.27 -27.29
CA GLU A 714 -51.50 -33.63 -27.06
C GLU A 714 -52.41 -34.90 -27.06
N PRO A 715 -51.89 -36.17 -27.14
CA PRO A 715 -50.55 -36.66 -26.71
C PRO A 715 -49.84 -37.75 -27.58
N THR A 716 -48.54 -37.92 -27.28
CA THR A 716 -47.76 -39.18 -27.08
C THR A 716 -47.93 -40.38 -28.05
N GLU A 717 -46.85 -40.80 -28.71
CA GLU A 717 -46.09 -42.04 -28.39
C GLU A 717 -44.81 -42.20 -29.26
N GLU A 718 -43.74 -42.58 -28.57
CA GLU A 718 -42.41 -43.10 -28.97
C GLU A 718 -42.51 -44.50 -29.67
N PRO A 719 -41.44 -45.25 -30.01
CA PRO A 719 -40.00 -44.95 -30.09
C PRO A 719 -39.27 -45.57 -31.33
N THR A 720 -37.93 -45.50 -31.31
CA THR A 720 -36.92 -46.43 -31.91
C THR A 720 -36.54 -46.14 -33.38
N GLU A 721 -35.28 -46.08 -33.83
CA GLU A 721 -34.04 -46.79 -33.47
C GLU A 721 -32.74 -45.98 -33.69
N THR A 722 -31.80 -46.25 -32.78
CA THR A 722 -30.33 -46.25 -32.80
C THR A 722 -29.60 -46.28 -34.15
N ALA A 723 -28.60 -45.40 -34.30
CA ALA A 723 -27.26 -45.74 -34.81
C ALA A 723 -26.21 -44.68 -34.42
N THR A 724 -25.14 -45.15 -33.75
CA THR A 724 -23.89 -44.44 -33.43
C THR A 724 -22.78 -44.96 -34.38
N PRO A 725 -21.56 -44.38 -34.40
CA PRO A 725 -21.10 -43.20 -35.13
C PRO A 725 -20.09 -43.57 -36.25
N THR A 726 -19.64 -42.60 -37.04
CA THR A 726 -18.36 -42.74 -37.78
C THR A 726 -17.58 -41.43 -37.71
N ALA A 727 -16.37 -41.53 -37.18
CA ALA A 727 -15.39 -40.46 -37.02
C ALA A 727 -14.96 -39.87 -38.37
N THR A 728 -14.70 -38.57 -38.41
CA THR A 728 -13.95 -37.91 -39.49
C THR A 728 -12.97 -36.90 -38.88
N ALA A 729 -11.83 -36.79 -39.55
CA ALA A 729 -10.53 -36.35 -39.08
C ALA A 729 -10.39 -34.87 -38.69
N THR A 730 -9.51 -34.67 -37.71
CA THR A 730 -8.85 -33.44 -37.29
C THR A 730 -8.10 -32.74 -38.43
N PRO A 731 -8.26 -31.41 -38.61
CA PRO A 731 -7.24 -30.57 -39.21
C PRO A 731 -6.38 -29.88 -38.13
N THR A 732 -5.06 -30.00 -38.30
CA THR A 732 -4.00 -29.29 -37.59
C THR A 732 -4.06 -27.78 -37.91
N ALA A 733 -4.12 -26.93 -36.88
CA ALA A 733 -3.90 -25.49 -37.01
C ALA A 733 -2.49 -25.12 -36.51
N THR A 734 -1.78 -24.38 -37.36
CA THR A 734 -0.46 -23.79 -37.15
C THR A 734 -0.54 -22.64 -36.15
N ALA A 735 0.32 -22.64 -35.13
CA ALA A 735 0.44 -21.55 -34.16
C ALA A 735 1.07 -20.29 -34.81
N THR A 736 0.38 -19.15 -34.71
CA THR A 736 0.95 -17.81 -34.91
C THR A 736 1.32 -17.27 -33.55
N GLN A 737 2.56 -16.83 -33.37
CA GLN A 737 3.07 -16.26 -32.13
C GLN A 737 2.48 -14.86 -31.89
N THR A 738 1.87 -14.65 -30.73
CA THR A 738 1.46 -13.35 -30.18
C THR A 738 2.70 -12.64 -29.58
N PRO A 739 2.91 -11.32 -29.82
CA PRO A 739 4.01 -10.58 -29.18
C PRO A 739 3.71 -10.31 -27.69
N ALA A 740 4.77 -10.35 -26.88
CA ALA A 740 4.76 -10.14 -25.44
C ALA A 740 4.31 -8.71 -25.04
N PRO A 741 3.62 -8.52 -23.89
CA PRO A 741 3.32 -7.20 -23.35
C PRO A 741 4.61 -6.49 -22.89
N THR A 742 4.69 -5.20 -23.20
CA THR A 742 5.79 -4.32 -22.78
C THR A 742 5.56 -3.96 -21.31
N SER A 743 6.54 -4.22 -20.44
CA SER A 743 6.51 -3.82 -19.03
C SER A 743 6.61 -2.31 -18.90
N THR A 744 5.57 -1.65 -18.38
CA THR A 744 5.65 -0.26 -17.92
C THR A 744 6.31 -0.25 -16.54
N ALA A 745 7.45 0.43 -16.41
CA ALA A 745 8.14 0.61 -15.14
C ALA A 745 7.31 1.50 -14.19
N GLY A 746 7.32 1.19 -12.89
CA GLY A 746 6.73 2.06 -11.88
C GLY A 746 7.42 3.43 -11.80
N PRO A 747 6.72 4.48 -11.34
CA PRO A 747 7.22 5.86 -11.36
C PRO A 747 8.42 6.05 -10.41
N PRO A 748 9.34 6.98 -10.75
CA PRO A 748 10.53 7.27 -9.94
C PRO A 748 10.15 7.99 -8.64
N GLY A 749 10.64 7.50 -7.49
CA GLY A 749 10.36 8.06 -6.17
C GLY A 749 10.97 9.45 -5.93
N PRO A 750 10.46 10.19 -4.92
CA PRO A 750 10.87 11.57 -4.65
C PRO A 750 12.35 11.65 -4.23
N GLY A 751 13.07 12.60 -4.82
CA GLY A 751 14.41 12.99 -4.40
C GLY A 751 14.35 13.90 -3.18
N GLY A 752 15.14 13.59 -2.14
CA GLY A 752 15.26 14.43 -0.96
C GLY A 752 15.86 15.80 -1.27
N ASN A 753 15.33 16.84 -0.63
CA ASN A 753 15.91 18.19 -0.60
C ASN A 753 16.95 18.33 0.51
#